data_AF-A0A8B6EDA3-F1
#
_entry.id   AF-A0A8B6EDA3-F1
#
_cell.length_a   1.000
_cell.length_b   1.000
_cell.length_c   1.000
_cell.angle_alpha   90.00
_cell.angle_beta   90.00
_cell.angle_gamma   90.00
#
_symmetry.space_group_name_H-M   'P 1'
#
loop_
_entity.id
_entity.type
_entity.pdbx_description
1 polymer ?
#
loop_
_entity_poly.entity_id
_entity_poly.type
_entity_poly.pdbx_seq_one_letter_code
_entity_poly.pdbx_strand_id
1 'polypeptide(L)'
;MRNGFNMKALIVFVVCLSTISYIEGTLEEDLDKLQQDFSNWLFSENPQFATSINIHKYDDRLDDYSLDVFDRWKNAVDGYLQQLGVIPRNSLSAKYKIDFDIFENFLKTYQEGYSWKDYNPLNPINFLEGPNIDPDYLVGITPKNTRGDFENFIARIEGFPKQMQQIQARFKKAVLQGNTYNNVSIFKVPSMIDHGITSRPEDFSFYSPFNDTLQNITTIPNNIKNDLRNRAKIAINSYFQSLRDVKTYLTTEYFNNLRDSYGVSGWDRGSDYYTSVLQWHLSLPLTPDEVHQKGLDEVERISKEMKKIMAKLSLHGSVKEAFDTIKNDSRFHLKTGADILAKFNHIIHEEIEPKLPLMFKNLPDLPVDVRPMPNDGTGGQYIPGTADGSRPGVFQVNLMHPDEMVTIDFMSLAIHETNPGHHLQFSTGLVAKIADFRRNGILEKYFQAPALFPFYTAFVEGWALYAESLGEEMGLYKDDYDLLGRYGSEIFRACRLVVDTGLHSKNWTRQQAIDYMATYTAYGESRITTEIDRYITWPGQACAYKIGELKIRELRNKAKVELGDLFDIKDFHAVVLENGALPLTTLETIVDDWIERSKIANARTSEHPAEDLAKLQTDFSNWLMSENPGTARYLNMHGYDEDVRDFSLKAFDDLKNDVDNFLMKLNNIPRGALNEKNKVDFDIFKDTLITYHDGYKWRWYAADNPVNFLEGPQIDPSADVEQLPNDMNLTDFESFITRIGKYPNQMNQFKTRMDKAISEGHTNHNASMFRVIKRFEDIITSEAEAFPLYLPFNETLDNTTSITDNKKAELRRRAKEVIQKYLTSLTEMKDYIQNTYMKHLRQAFGVNVWTHGNEFYEACLKWHLSLPLKPEEVHQKGIDEVHRISSEIQKIFKRLNLTGTTKEVFDLIKHDPKFLLNSTDAILEEYKDIIFKRIQPNLPKLFKNLPNLPLEVRPSLTDGPGGMYQQVSPDGSRPGIFYANLFHPDESPTFNFVDLALHEALPGHHLQLSYQGVAKIPLFRTTSVDWTYMVPTAFPSYTAYVEGWALYAESLGEEMGVFKNDYERFRSGYSCTTQLLVTTEDLLKSFDSGIQLDMAILDFSKAFDTVPHDKLLAKLNSFGIDGNLNKWLAAFLQKRSMRVVVEEINNTKDHQTLQEDLKALEVWALNWE
;
A
#
# COMPACT_ATOMS: atom_id res chain seq x y z
N MET A 1 20.48 -57.94 8.57
CA MET A 1 21.55 -58.31 7.62
C MET A 1 21.48 -57.32 6.45
N ARG A 2 22.35 -56.29 6.41
CA ARG A 2 23.51 -56.13 5.47
C ARG A 2 23.12 -56.34 4.00
N ASN A 3 23.44 -55.54 2.99
CA ASN A 3 24.14 -54.28 2.66
C ASN A 3 23.70 -54.04 1.18
N GLY A 4 23.60 -52.88 0.56
CA GLY A 4 24.34 -51.65 0.70
C GLY A 4 23.79 -50.63 -0.30
N PHE A 5 23.29 -49.52 0.21
CA PHE A 5 23.03 -48.32 -0.58
C PHE A 5 24.38 -47.75 -1.05
N ASN A 6 24.50 -47.52 -2.35
CA ASN A 6 25.75 -47.14 -3.00
C ASN A 6 26.10 -45.68 -2.66
N MET A 7 26.74 -45.47 -1.51
CA MET A 7 27.16 -44.17 -0.97
C MET A 7 28.10 -43.40 -1.94
N LYS A 8 28.72 -44.09 -2.92
CA LYS A 8 29.52 -43.44 -3.97
C LYS A 8 28.68 -42.68 -4.99
N ALA A 9 27.45 -43.10 -5.29
CA ALA A 9 26.59 -42.36 -6.23
C ALA A 9 26.06 -41.06 -5.60
N LEU A 10 25.71 -41.08 -4.31
CA LEU A 10 25.26 -39.89 -3.58
C LEU A 10 26.42 -38.90 -3.36
N ILE A 11 27.63 -39.39 -3.05
CA ILE A 11 28.83 -38.53 -2.91
C ILE A 11 29.26 -37.95 -4.25
N VAL A 12 29.20 -38.69 -5.36
CA VAL A 12 29.51 -38.15 -6.70
C VAL A 12 28.45 -37.12 -7.13
N PHE A 13 27.17 -37.33 -6.82
CA PHE A 13 26.11 -36.37 -7.14
C PHE A 13 26.20 -35.07 -6.31
N VAL A 14 26.51 -35.18 -5.01
CA VAL A 14 26.73 -34.01 -4.12
C VAL A 14 28.04 -33.29 -4.47
N VAL A 15 29.10 -34.01 -4.84
CA VAL A 15 30.36 -33.40 -5.31
C VAL A 15 30.15 -32.70 -6.65
N CYS A 16 29.44 -33.31 -7.61
CA CYS A 16 29.10 -32.67 -8.89
C CYS A 16 28.24 -31.42 -8.72
N LEU A 17 27.22 -31.44 -7.85
CA LEU A 17 26.40 -30.27 -7.55
C LEU A 17 27.22 -29.16 -6.87
N SER A 18 28.09 -29.50 -5.93
CA SER A 18 28.99 -28.52 -5.29
C SER A 18 30.02 -27.92 -6.25
N THR A 19 30.55 -28.70 -7.20
CA THR A 19 31.46 -28.19 -8.24
C THR A 19 30.72 -27.36 -9.29
N ILE A 20 29.48 -27.71 -9.65
CA ILE A 20 28.67 -26.91 -10.59
C ILE A 20 28.31 -25.57 -9.94
N SER A 21 27.81 -25.56 -8.70
CA SER A 21 27.52 -24.31 -7.99
C SER A 21 28.76 -23.47 -7.72
N TYR A 22 29.92 -24.09 -7.48
CA TYR A 22 31.19 -23.37 -7.35
C TYR A 22 31.64 -22.75 -8.68
N ILE A 23 31.53 -23.49 -9.80
CA ILE A 23 31.87 -22.97 -11.14
C ILE A 23 30.90 -21.86 -11.57
N GLU A 24 29.59 -22.02 -11.32
CA GLU A 24 28.57 -20.99 -11.58
C GLU A 24 28.86 -19.71 -10.79
N GLY A 25 29.14 -19.82 -9.49
CA GLY A 25 29.53 -18.67 -8.67
C GLY A 25 30.79 -17.96 -9.18
N THR A 26 31.79 -18.69 -9.67
CA THR A 26 33.00 -18.07 -10.24
C THR A 26 32.76 -17.35 -11.57
N LEU A 27 31.85 -17.85 -12.43
CA LEU A 27 31.57 -17.24 -13.73
C LEU A 27 30.77 -15.93 -13.61
N GLU A 28 29.86 -15.87 -12.63
CA GLU A 28 29.09 -14.66 -12.31
C GLU A 28 30.00 -13.57 -11.72
N GLU A 29 30.91 -13.94 -10.81
CA GLU A 29 31.95 -13.06 -10.28
C GLU A 29 32.89 -12.53 -11.39
N ASP A 30 33.25 -13.38 -12.36
CA ASP A 30 34.05 -12.96 -13.53
C ASP A 30 33.32 -11.94 -14.40
N LEU A 31 32.01 -12.11 -14.64
CA LEU A 31 31.20 -11.14 -15.40
C LEU A 31 31.10 -9.80 -14.66
N ASP A 32 30.79 -9.84 -13.37
CA ASP A 32 30.68 -8.63 -12.53
C ASP A 32 32.00 -7.85 -12.54
N LYS A 33 33.12 -8.56 -12.37
CA LYS A 33 34.45 -7.95 -12.43
C LYS A 33 34.72 -7.32 -13.80
N LEU A 34 34.40 -8.01 -14.89
CA LEU A 34 34.61 -7.50 -16.25
C LEU A 34 33.79 -6.23 -16.51
N GLN A 35 32.53 -6.20 -16.08
CA GLN A 35 31.65 -5.03 -16.18
C GLN A 35 32.15 -3.86 -15.32
N GLN A 36 32.67 -4.14 -14.12
CA GLN A 36 33.25 -3.12 -13.26
C GLN A 36 34.55 -2.54 -13.85
N ASP A 37 35.43 -3.40 -14.37
CA ASP A 37 36.67 -2.99 -15.03
C ASP A 37 36.37 -2.12 -16.27
N PHE A 38 35.35 -2.50 -17.05
CA PHE A 38 34.86 -1.68 -18.16
C PHE A 38 34.30 -0.34 -17.68
N SER A 39 33.47 -0.33 -16.64
CA SER A 39 32.88 0.90 -16.10
C SER A 39 33.98 1.88 -15.64
N ASN A 40 34.97 1.37 -14.92
CA ASN A 40 36.13 2.16 -14.47
C ASN A 40 36.93 2.73 -15.65
N TRP A 41 37.12 1.95 -16.71
CA TRP A 41 37.76 2.41 -17.94
C TRP A 41 36.91 3.49 -18.62
N LEU A 42 35.61 3.25 -18.82
CA LEU A 42 34.68 4.18 -19.46
C LEU A 42 34.66 5.55 -18.76
N PHE A 43 34.63 5.56 -17.42
CA PHE A 43 34.67 6.79 -16.63
C PHE A 43 36.02 7.50 -16.72
N SER A 44 37.13 6.76 -16.85
CA SER A 44 38.45 7.36 -17.06
C SER A 44 38.61 8.02 -18.43
N GLU A 45 37.88 7.54 -19.43
CA GLU A 45 37.83 8.08 -20.79
C GLU A 45 36.85 9.25 -20.93
N ASN A 46 35.93 9.41 -19.97
CA ASN A 46 34.93 10.47 -19.93
C ASN A 46 34.97 11.18 -18.56
N PRO A 47 36.08 11.85 -18.23
CA PRO A 47 36.30 12.46 -16.91
C PRO A 47 35.25 13.51 -16.53
N GLN A 48 34.69 14.26 -17.49
CA GLN A 48 33.65 15.25 -17.21
C GLN A 48 32.34 14.56 -16.78
N PHE A 49 31.96 13.51 -17.51
CA PHE A 49 30.83 12.66 -17.16
C PHE A 49 31.02 11.98 -15.80
N ALA A 50 32.21 11.47 -15.50
CA ALA A 50 32.53 10.86 -14.21
C ALA A 50 32.24 11.81 -13.04
N THR A 51 32.68 13.07 -13.13
CA THR A 51 32.34 14.10 -12.13
C THR A 51 30.83 14.32 -12.02
N SER A 52 30.10 14.33 -13.15
CA SER A 52 28.64 14.55 -13.15
C SER A 52 27.88 13.49 -12.35
N ILE A 53 28.39 12.25 -12.29
CA ILE A 53 27.82 11.13 -11.55
C ILE A 53 28.50 10.88 -10.19
N ASN A 54 29.18 11.91 -9.64
CA ASN A 54 29.83 11.89 -8.32
C ASN A 54 31.09 11.00 -8.23
N ILE A 55 31.79 10.78 -9.36
CA ILE A 55 33.08 10.05 -9.41
C ILE A 55 34.23 11.06 -9.61
N HIS A 56 34.85 11.47 -8.50
CA HIS A 56 35.84 12.56 -8.44
C HIS A 56 37.31 12.12 -8.66
N LYS A 57 37.53 10.94 -9.26
CA LYS A 57 38.89 10.39 -9.49
C LYS A 57 39.63 11.07 -10.65
N TYR A 58 38.91 11.76 -11.53
CA TYR A 58 39.43 12.32 -12.79
C TYR A 58 39.11 13.82 -12.91
N ASP A 59 38.91 14.51 -11.78
CA ASP A 59 38.53 15.92 -11.73
C ASP A 59 39.58 16.87 -12.30
N ASP A 60 40.82 16.40 -12.49
CA ASP A 60 41.93 17.12 -13.09
C ASP A 60 41.95 17.07 -14.63
N ARG A 61 41.01 16.35 -15.26
CA ARG A 61 41.03 16.04 -16.71
C ARG A 61 39.79 16.51 -17.44
N LEU A 62 39.97 16.77 -18.73
CA LEU A 62 38.91 17.00 -19.72
C LEU A 62 38.82 15.81 -20.68
N ASP A 63 37.70 15.71 -21.38
CA ASP A 63 37.48 14.69 -22.40
C ASP A 63 38.46 14.87 -23.58
N ASP A 64 38.91 13.75 -24.15
CA ASP A 64 39.87 13.71 -25.25
C ASP A 64 39.16 13.79 -26.62
N TYR A 65 39.43 14.85 -27.38
CA TYR A 65 38.88 15.06 -28.73
C TYR A 65 39.88 14.70 -29.83
N SER A 66 40.97 14.01 -29.51
CA SER A 66 41.96 13.56 -30.50
C SER A 66 41.33 12.72 -31.63
N LEU A 67 42.05 12.59 -32.75
CA LEU A 67 41.61 11.78 -33.88
C LEU A 67 41.77 10.27 -33.60
N ASP A 68 42.71 9.90 -32.72
CA ASP A 68 43.03 8.51 -32.36
C ASP A 68 42.17 7.97 -31.19
N VAL A 69 41.37 8.81 -30.53
CA VAL A 69 40.51 8.37 -29.41
C VAL A 69 39.58 7.22 -29.78
N PHE A 70 38.97 7.27 -30.97
CA PHE A 70 38.05 6.23 -31.43
C PHE A 70 38.78 4.90 -31.68
N ASP A 71 40.02 4.95 -32.19
CA ASP A 71 40.84 3.75 -32.41
C ASP A 71 41.23 3.12 -31.07
N ARG A 72 41.57 3.96 -30.07
CA ARG A 72 41.89 3.53 -28.71
C ARG A 72 40.69 2.90 -28.00
N TRP A 73 39.51 3.51 -28.10
CA TRP A 73 38.26 2.97 -27.58
C TRP A 73 37.87 1.66 -28.27
N LYS A 74 38.00 1.58 -29.60
CA LYS A 74 37.75 0.35 -30.36
C LYS A 74 38.64 -0.80 -29.90
N ASN A 75 39.94 -0.55 -29.71
CA ASN A 75 40.88 -1.55 -29.22
C ASN A 75 40.53 -2.04 -27.81
N ALA A 76 40.11 -1.13 -26.92
CA ALA A 76 39.65 -1.50 -25.58
C ALA A 76 38.38 -2.36 -25.65
N VAL A 77 37.38 -1.92 -26.42
CA VAL A 77 36.11 -2.64 -26.65
C VAL A 77 36.33 -4.03 -27.21
N ASP A 78 37.23 -4.19 -28.18
CA ASP A 78 37.60 -5.51 -28.73
C ASP A 78 38.22 -6.42 -27.65
N GLY A 79 39.07 -5.85 -26.78
CA GLY A 79 39.63 -6.56 -25.64
C GLY A 79 38.57 -7.00 -24.61
N TYR A 80 37.56 -6.16 -24.34
CA TYR A 80 36.44 -6.51 -23.47
C TYR A 80 35.51 -7.56 -24.11
N LEU A 81 35.23 -7.46 -25.41
CA LEU A 81 34.46 -8.47 -26.14
C LEU A 81 35.19 -9.82 -26.16
N GLN A 82 36.52 -9.83 -26.30
CA GLN A 82 37.31 -11.05 -26.24
C GLN A 82 37.24 -11.71 -24.85
N GLN A 83 37.32 -10.91 -23.78
CA GLN A 83 37.17 -11.39 -22.40
C GLN A 83 35.73 -11.86 -22.13
N LEU A 84 34.72 -11.15 -22.63
CA LEU A 84 33.32 -11.56 -22.49
C LEU A 84 33.07 -12.89 -23.20
N GLY A 85 33.70 -13.12 -24.37
CA GLY A 85 33.58 -14.35 -25.16
C GLY A 85 34.14 -15.60 -24.48
N VAL A 86 34.94 -15.48 -23.41
CA VAL A 86 35.38 -16.65 -22.62
C VAL A 86 34.36 -17.07 -21.56
N ILE A 87 33.38 -16.21 -21.25
CA ILE A 87 32.32 -16.49 -20.28
C ILE A 87 31.18 -17.23 -21.01
N PRO A 88 30.91 -18.51 -20.70
CA PRO A 88 29.91 -19.28 -21.42
C PRO A 88 28.48 -18.86 -21.00
N ARG A 89 27.86 -17.95 -21.76
CA ARG A 89 26.51 -17.40 -21.52
C ARG A 89 25.47 -18.42 -21.03
N ASN A 90 25.44 -19.62 -21.61
CA ASN A 90 24.45 -20.64 -21.27
C ASN A 90 24.58 -21.20 -19.84
N SER A 91 25.75 -21.06 -19.23
CA SER A 91 26.06 -21.50 -17.86
C SER A 91 25.78 -20.41 -16.80
N LEU A 92 25.37 -19.21 -17.23
CA LEU A 92 24.95 -18.14 -16.32
C LEU A 92 23.51 -18.35 -15.85
N SER A 93 23.18 -17.83 -14.66
CA SER A 93 21.78 -17.75 -14.21
C SER A 93 20.94 -16.86 -15.14
N ALA A 94 19.61 -16.95 -15.03
CA ALA A 94 18.70 -16.18 -15.88
C ALA A 94 18.92 -14.66 -15.78
N LYS A 95 19.22 -14.15 -14.58
CA LYS A 95 19.58 -12.74 -14.38
C LYS A 95 20.90 -12.39 -15.09
N TYR A 96 21.95 -13.17 -14.86
CA TYR A 96 23.26 -12.89 -15.44
C TYR A 96 23.30 -13.06 -16.96
N LYS A 97 22.38 -13.85 -17.55
CA LYS A 97 22.19 -13.89 -19.02
C LYS A 97 21.73 -12.54 -19.57
N ILE A 98 20.80 -11.87 -18.89
CA ILE A 98 20.35 -10.52 -19.28
C ILE A 98 21.51 -9.52 -19.13
N ASP A 99 22.25 -9.60 -18.02
CA ASP A 99 23.40 -8.72 -17.78
C ASP A 99 24.50 -8.94 -18.83
N PHE A 100 24.75 -10.18 -19.23
CA PHE A 100 25.64 -10.54 -20.33
C PHE A 100 25.17 -9.96 -21.66
N ASP A 101 23.90 -10.14 -22.02
CA ASP A 101 23.34 -9.70 -23.31
C ASP A 101 23.36 -8.18 -23.45
N ILE A 102 23.02 -7.45 -22.38
CA ILE A 102 23.05 -5.98 -22.38
C ILE A 102 24.50 -5.50 -22.52
N PHE A 103 25.45 -6.12 -21.82
CA PHE A 103 26.86 -5.72 -21.90
C PHE A 103 27.46 -6.04 -23.28
N GLU A 104 27.15 -7.21 -23.84
CA GLU A 104 27.56 -7.57 -25.19
C GLU A 104 26.99 -6.59 -26.23
N ASN A 105 25.69 -6.27 -26.12
CA ASN A 105 25.05 -5.31 -27.01
C ASN A 105 25.67 -3.90 -26.88
N PHE A 106 25.97 -3.45 -25.66
CA PHE A 106 26.59 -2.15 -25.40
C PHE A 106 27.94 -2.02 -26.12
N LEU A 107 28.78 -3.06 -26.02
CA LEU A 107 30.08 -3.12 -26.67
C LEU A 107 29.97 -3.26 -28.20
N LYS A 108 29.09 -4.15 -28.69
CA LYS A 108 28.88 -4.37 -30.13
C LYS A 108 28.32 -3.13 -30.82
N THR A 109 27.40 -2.41 -30.19
CA THR A 109 26.83 -1.17 -30.75
C THR A 109 27.93 -0.13 -31.00
N TYR A 110 28.88 0.04 -30.07
CA TYR A 110 30.04 0.89 -30.32
C TYR A 110 30.95 0.32 -31.43
N GLN A 111 31.20 -0.99 -31.40
CA GLN A 111 32.04 -1.68 -32.39
C GLN A 111 31.52 -1.51 -33.83
N GLU A 112 30.20 -1.57 -34.02
CA GLU A 112 29.51 -1.37 -35.29
C GLU A 112 29.52 0.10 -35.71
N GLY A 113 29.31 1.01 -34.75
CA GLY A 113 29.36 2.45 -34.99
C GLY A 113 30.74 3.00 -35.37
N TYR A 114 31.81 2.33 -34.93
CA TYR A 114 33.20 2.76 -35.14
C TYR A 114 33.56 3.06 -36.60
N SER A 115 32.99 2.34 -37.58
CA SER A 115 33.26 2.60 -39.00
C SER A 115 32.84 4.02 -39.45
N TRP A 116 31.99 4.68 -38.67
CA TRP A 116 31.46 6.02 -38.94
C TRP A 116 32.18 7.14 -38.17
N LYS A 117 33.29 6.84 -37.47
CA LYS A 117 34.08 7.82 -36.69
C LYS A 117 34.56 9.05 -37.48
N ASP A 118 34.63 8.95 -38.81
CA ASP A 118 35.12 9.97 -39.73
C ASP A 118 33.98 10.75 -40.44
N TYR A 119 32.77 10.70 -39.90
CA TYR A 119 31.59 11.43 -40.37
C TYR A 119 31.23 12.57 -39.42
N ASN A 120 30.00 12.61 -38.88
CA ASN A 120 29.58 13.62 -37.93
C ASN A 120 30.46 13.75 -36.66
N PRO A 121 31.12 12.68 -36.14
CA PRO A 121 32.02 12.80 -35.00
C PRO A 121 33.21 13.77 -35.21
N LEU A 122 33.47 14.17 -36.46
CA LEU A 122 34.45 15.19 -36.82
C LEU A 122 33.95 16.63 -36.62
N ASN A 123 32.69 16.83 -36.26
CA ASN A 123 32.08 18.15 -36.09
C ASN A 123 31.62 18.38 -34.63
N PRO A 124 32.56 18.52 -33.68
CA PRO A 124 32.27 18.45 -32.24
C PRO A 124 31.62 19.70 -31.62
N ILE A 125 31.38 20.76 -32.41
CA ILE A 125 30.72 21.99 -31.93
C ILE A 125 29.59 22.36 -32.89
N ASN A 126 28.39 22.52 -32.34
CA ASN A 126 27.19 23.03 -33.01
C ASN A 126 26.43 23.98 -32.07
N PHE A 127 25.24 24.44 -32.45
CA PHE A 127 24.48 25.38 -31.61
C PHE A 127 23.81 24.76 -30.37
N LEU A 128 23.73 23.43 -30.28
CA LEU A 128 23.11 22.68 -29.18
C LEU A 128 24.12 22.13 -28.18
N GLU A 129 25.32 21.77 -28.65
CA GLU A 129 26.35 21.10 -27.85
C GLU A 129 27.77 21.48 -28.30
N GLY A 130 28.71 21.34 -27.38
CA GLY A 130 30.14 21.53 -27.60
C GLY A 130 30.80 22.26 -26.44
N PRO A 131 32.14 22.20 -26.30
CA PRO A 131 32.78 22.70 -25.09
C PRO A 131 32.74 24.22 -24.92
N ASN A 132 32.26 24.97 -25.92
CA ASN A 132 32.00 26.41 -25.82
C ASN A 132 30.79 26.76 -24.92
N ILE A 133 29.91 25.80 -24.61
CA ILE A 133 28.75 26.01 -23.72
C ILE A 133 28.80 25.19 -22.42
N ASP A 134 29.81 24.34 -22.25
CA ASP A 134 30.07 23.57 -21.02
C ASP A 134 30.41 24.37 -19.74
N PRO A 135 30.88 25.65 -19.77
CA PRO A 135 31.41 26.27 -18.56
C PRO A 135 30.50 26.28 -17.32
N ASP A 136 29.24 26.66 -17.48
CA ASP A 136 28.30 26.75 -16.36
C ASP A 136 27.96 25.37 -15.80
N TYR A 137 27.84 24.36 -16.68
CA TYR A 137 27.62 22.98 -16.29
C TYR A 137 28.81 22.43 -15.49
N LEU A 138 30.04 22.61 -15.98
CA LEU A 138 31.26 22.17 -15.30
C LEU A 138 31.45 22.85 -13.94
N VAL A 139 31.12 24.14 -13.83
CA VAL A 139 31.09 24.85 -12.55
C VAL A 139 30.06 24.22 -11.62
N GLY A 140 28.89 23.85 -12.12
CA GLY A 140 27.82 23.23 -11.35
C GLY A 140 28.20 21.87 -10.74
N ILE A 141 28.90 21.02 -11.50
CA ILE A 141 29.19 19.64 -11.09
C ILE A 141 30.52 19.43 -10.36
N THR A 142 31.51 20.33 -10.54
CA THR A 142 32.86 20.13 -9.98
C THR A 142 32.91 20.44 -8.47
N PRO A 143 33.54 19.60 -7.63
CA PRO A 143 33.80 19.91 -6.22
C PRO A 143 34.58 21.22 -6.02
N LYS A 144 34.34 21.94 -4.92
CA LYS A 144 34.95 23.26 -4.63
C LYS A 144 35.21 23.48 -3.12
N ASN A 145 35.50 22.41 -2.38
CA ASN A 145 35.55 22.43 -0.91
C ASN A 145 36.99 22.48 -0.36
N THR A 146 37.96 21.93 -1.10
CA THR A 146 39.35 21.81 -0.66
C THR A 146 40.30 22.52 -1.60
N ARG A 147 41.56 22.75 -1.16
CA ARG A 147 42.62 23.25 -2.03
C ARG A 147 42.79 22.38 -3.27
N GLY A 148 42.75 21.05 -3.10
CA GLY A 148 42.91 20.09 -4.20
C GLY A 148 41.79 20.24 -5.24
N ASP A 149 40.57 20.49 -4.79
CA ASP A 149 39.42 20.69 -5.69
C ASP A 149 39.62 21.90 -6.61
N PHE A 150 40.12 23.03 -6.06
CA PHE A 150 40.46 24.20 -6.88
C PHE A 150 41.66 23.95 -7.79
N GLU A 151 42.65 23.18 -7.37
CA GLU A 151 43.80 22.81 -8.20
C GLU A 151 43.37 21.93 -9.38
N ASN A 152 42.48 20.95 -9.15
CA ASN A 152 41.88 20.11 -10.19
C ASN A 152 41.04 20.94 -11.18
N PHE A 153 40.22 21.86 -10.66
CA PHE A 153 39.42 22.74 -11.50
C PHE A 153 40.28 23.66 -12.38
N ILE A 154 41.38 24.22 -11.84
CA ILE A 154 42.36 24.96 -12.65
C ILE A 154 42.98 24.05 -13.72
N ALA A 155 43.36 22.83 -13.39
CA ALA A 155 43.95 21.88 -14.35
C ALA A 155 43.02 21.58 -15.52
N ARG A 156 41.70 21.47 -15.27
CA ARG A 156 40.68 21.40 -16.33
C ARG A 156 40.71 22.63 -17.22
N ILE A 157 40.70 23.83 -16.64
CA ILE A 157 40.72 25.08 -17.40
C ILE A 157 42.00 25.16 -18.27
N GLU A 158 43.15 24.76 -17.71
CA GLU A 158 44.45 24.67 -18.40
C GLU A 158 44.45 23.63 -19.55
N GLY A 159 43.56 22.65 -19.51
CA GLY A 159 43.42 21.61 -20.54
C GLY A 159 42.68 22.05 -21.81
N PHE A 160 41.79 23.05 -21.72
CA PHE A 160 40.95 23.45 -22.87
C PHE A 160 41.74 23.87 -24.13
N PRO A 161 42.86 24.61 -24.05
CA PRO A 161 43.63 24.93 -25.25
C PRO A 161 44.04 23.70 -26.07
N LYS A 162 44.42 22.60 -25.41
CA LYS A 162 44.72 21.33 -26.08
C LYS A 162 43.44 20.72 -26.68
N GLN A 163 42.34 20.71 -25.94
CA GLN A 163 41.06 20.20 -26.42
C GLN A 163 40.57 20.96 -27.66
N MET A 164 40.69 22.29 -27.67
CA MET A 164 40.33 23.15 -28.81
C MET A 164 41.20 22.88 -30.04
N GLN A 165 42.50 22.61 -29.86
CA GLN A 165 43.37 22.18 -30.97
C GLN A 165 42.93 20.84 -31.57
N GLN A 166 42.53 19.89 -30.73
CA GLN A 166 42.01 18.59 -31.18
C GLN A 166 40.68 18.76 -31.94
N ILE A 167 39.78 19.59 -31.44
CA ILE A 167 38.53 19.97 -32.11
C ILE A 167 38.79 20.61 -33.47
N GLN A 168 39.72 21.55 -33.55
CA GLN A 168 40.10 22.17 -34.82
C GLN A 168 40.66 21.12 -35.80
N ALA A 169 41.43 20.14 -35.32
CA ALA A 169 41.94 19.04 -36.15
C ALA A 169 40.81 18.15 -36.71
N ARG A 170 39.76 17.90 -35.91
CA ARG A 170 38.55 17.21 -36.39
C ARG A 170 37.83 17.99 -37.48
N PHE A 171 37.59 19.29 -37.28
CA PHE A 171 36.97 20.12 -38.32
C PHE A 171 37.80 20.18 -39.61
N LYS A 172 39.14 20.25 -39.50
CA LYS A 172 40.03 20.16 -40.67
C LYS A 172 39.85 18.84 -41.41
N LYS A 173 39.74 17.73 -40.70
CA LYS A 173 39.47 16.42 -41.30
C LYS A 173 38.08 16.36 -41.94
N ALA A 174 37.05 16.94 -41.31
CA ALA A 174 35.71 17.02 -41.86
C ALA A 174 35.69 17.75 -43.21
N VAL A 175 36.39 18.88 -43.32
CA VAL A 175 36.56 19.63 -44.58
C VAL A 175 37.25 18.76 -45.64
N LEU A 176 38.32 18.07 -45.29
CA LEU A 176 39.05 17.19 -46.22
C LEU A 176 38.18 16.03 -46.76
N GLN A 177 37.24 15.54 -45.97
CA GLN A 177 36.38 14.41 -46.32
C GLN A 177 35.01 14.83 -46.88
N GLY A 178 34.69 16.14 -46.90
CA GLY A 178 33.38 16.63 -47.32
C GLY A 178 32.24 16.35 -46.32
N ASN A 179 32.58 15.98 -45.08
CA ASN A 179 31.63 15.60 -44.03
C ASN A 179 31.34 16.77 -43.07
N THR A 180 31.12 17.97 -43.60
CA THR A 180 30.86 19.19 -42.81
C THR A 180 29.39 19.34 -42.45
N TYR A 181 29.09 20.22 -41.49
CA TYR A 181 27.74 20.62 -41.15
C TYR A 181 27.06 21.43 -42.26
N ASN A 182 25.73 21.49 -42.20
CA ASN A 182 24.96 22.52 -42.89
C ASN A 182 25.08 23.83 -42.10
N ASN A 183 24.92 24.97 -42.77
CA ASN A 183 24.95 26.28 -42.13
C ASN A 183 24.04 26.37 -40.88
N VAL A 184 22.84 25.81 -40.94
CA VAL A 184 21.86 25.80 -39.82
C VAL A 184 22.46 25.26 -38.52
N SER A 185 23.31 24.24 -38.58
CA SER A 185 23.87 23.58 -37.40
C SER A 185 24.96 24.40 -36.69
N ILE A 186 25.64 25.31 -37.39
CA ILE A 186 26.86 25.94 -36.87
C ILE A 186 26.88 27.47 -36.95
N PHE A 187 26.00 28.12 -37.71
CA PHE A 187 26.08 29.57 -37.96
C PHE A 187 26.02 30.42 -36.68
N LYS A 188 25.35 29.95 -35.62
CA LYS A 188 25.25 30.64 -34.32
C LYS A 188 26.52 30.54 -33.49
N VAL A 189 27.36 29.52 -33.71
CA VAL A 189 28.52 29.21 -32.87
C VAL A 189 29.51 30.38 -32.73
N PRO A 190 29.91 31.11 -33.80
CA PRO A 190 30.79 32.26 -33.65
C PRO A 190 30.22 33.33 -32.71
N SER A 191 28.92 33.57 -32.76
CA SER A 191 28.26 34.53 -31.87
C SER A 191 28.16 34.00 -30.44
N MET A 192 27.92 32.71 -30.24
CA MET A 192 27.93 32.09 -28.91
C MET A 192 29.31 32.19 -28.26
N ILE A 193 30.39 32.01 -29.05
CA ILE A 193 31.76 32.23 -28.58
C ILE A 193 31.98 33.69 -28.18
N ASP A 194 31.51 34.66 -28.97
CA ASP A 194 31.65 36.08 -28.63
C ASP A 194 30.93 36.46 -27.33
N HIS A 195 29.69 35.95 -27.14
CA HIS A 195 28.93 36.19 -25.91
C HIS A 195 29.53 35.44 -24.71
N GLY A 196 30.14 34.28 -24.94
CA GLY A 196 30.81 33.48 -23.90
C GLY A 196 32.17 34.03 -23.45
N ILE A 197 32.75 35.00 -24.16
CA ILE A 197 34.02 35.64 -23.76
C ILE A 197 33.72 36.98 -23.08
N THR A 198 33.97 37.05 -21.77
CA THR A 198 33.84 38.29 -20.99
C THR A 198 35.03 39.22 -21.20
N SER A 199 34.85 40.51 -20.91
CA SER A 199 35.91 41.52 -21.02
C SER A 199 37.03 41.32 -19.99
N ARG A 200 36.72 40.74 -18.83
CA ARG A 200 37.67 40.33 -17.79
C ARG A 200 37.45 38.87 -17.41
N PRO A 201 38.50 38.07 -17.20
CA PRO A 201 38.35 36.68 -16.78
C PRO A 201 37.61 36.55 -15.44
N GLU A 202 37.65 37.58 -14.59
CA GLU A 202 36.96 37.58 -13.30
C GLU A 202 35.44 37.64 -13.39
N ASP A 203 34.90 38.08 -14.52
CA ASP A 203 33.46 38.16 -14.76
C ASP A 203 32.90 36.87 -15.39
N PHE A 204 33.77 35.90 -15.70
CA PHE A 204 33.40 34.63 -16.34
C PHE A 204 32.99 33.57 -15.32
N SER A 205 32.10 32.65 -15.70
CA SER A 205 31.56 31.64 -14.77
C SER A 205 32.62 30.71 -14.19
N PHE A 206 33.68 30.34 -14.94
CA PHE A 206 34.81 29.61 -14.38
C PHE A 206 35.53 30.33 -13.24
N TYR A 207 35.42 31.66 -13.13
CA TYR A 207 36.05 32.39 -12.04
C TYR A 207 35.16 32.52 -10.79
N SER A 208 33.84 32.36 -10.90
CA SER A 208 32.92 32.56 -9.77
C SER A 208 33.29 31.75 -8.52
N PRO A 209 33.73 30.48 -8.60
CA PRO A 209 34.18 29.72 -7.43
C PRO A 209 35.31 30.37 -6.63
N PHE A 210 36.22 31.08 -7.31
CA PHE A 210 37.42 31.66 -6.70
C PHE A 210 37.11 32.96 -5.92
N ASN A 211 35.95 33.57 -6.21
CA ASN A 211 35.40 34.68 -5.45
C ASN A 211 34.45 34.18 -4.36
N ASP A 212 33.47 33.37 -4.74
CA ASP A 212 32.29 33.11 -3.91
C ASP A 212 32.54 31.99 -2.90
N THR A 213 33.26 30.95 -3.31
CA THR A 213 33.50 29.77 -2.48
C THR A 213 34.88 29.83 -1.80
N LEU A 214 35.94 30.06 -2.57
CA LEU A 214 37.33 30.03 -2.08
C LEU A 214 37.57 31.03 -0.93
N GLN A 215 36.93 32.20 -0.97
CA GLN A 215 37.07 33.21 0.07
C GLN A 215 36.63 32.67 1.45
N ASN A 216 35.60 31.83 1.48
CA ASN A 216 34.97 31.32 2.71
C ASN A 216 35.69 30.11 3.31
N ILE A 217 36.63 29.49 2.59
CA ILE A 217 37.35 28.31 3.09
C ILE A 217 38.48 28.75 4.02
N THR A 218 38.30 28.60 5.33
CA THR A 218 39.25 29.06 6.35
C THR A 218 40.53 28.23 6.42
N THR A 219 40.51 26.99 5.94
CA THR A 219 41.65 26.06 5.94
C THR A 219 42.72 26.39 4.89
N ILE A 220 42.42 27.26 3.92
CA ILE A 220 43.36 27.66 2.87
C ILE A 220 43.96 29.04 3.22
N PRO A 221 45.29 29.17 3.37
CA PRO A 221 45.93 30.46 3.64
C PRO A 221 45.72 31.51 2.55
N ASN A 222 45.64 32.80 2.92
CA ASN A 222 45.35 33.90 1.97
C ASN A 222 46.38 34.01 0.82
N ASN A 223 47.65 33.70 1.05
CA ASN A 223 48.66 33.68 -0.01
C ASN A 223 48.36 32.58 -1.04
N ILE A 224 47.89 31.41 -0.61
CA ILE A 224 47.48 30.32 -1.50
C ILE A 224 46.18 30.68 -2.23
N LYS A 225 45.21 31.30 -1.55
CA LYS A 225 43.98 31.80 -2.23
C LYS A 225 44.31 32.77 -3.35
N ASN A 226 45.25 33.68 -3.13
CA ASN A 226 45.68 34.65 -4.14
C ASN A 226 46.45 33.97 -5.29
N ASP A 227 47.27 32.96 -5.02
CA ASP A 227 47.91 32.14 -6.05
C ASP A 227 46.87 31.43 -6.94
N LEU A 228 45.90 30.73 -6.32
CA LEU A 228 44.83 30.04 -7.03
C LEU A 228 44.03 30.99 -7.92
N ARG A 229 43.69 32.19 -7.41
CA ARG A 229 43.02 33.24 -8.21
C ARG A 229 43.85 33.66 -9.42
N ASN A 230 45.14 33.91 -9.24
CA ASN A 230 46.01 34.34 -10.34
C ASN A 230 46.15 33.23 -11.40
N ARG A 231 46.33 31.99 -10.97
CA ARG A 231 46.40 30.82 -11.87
C ARG A 231 45.08 30.65 -12.64
N ALA A 232 43.94 30.76 -11.97
CA ALA A 232 42.63 30.70 -12.62
C ALA A 232 42.48 31.79 -13.71
N LYS A 233 42.89 33.04 -13.45
CA LYS A 233 42.85 34.11 -14.47
C LYS A 233 43.71 33.79 -15.69
N ILE A 234 44.91 33.24 -15.48
CA ILE A 234 45.83 32.86 -16.57
C ILE A 234 45.21 31.73 -17.40
N ALA A 235 44.65 30.72 -16.73
CA ALA A 235 44.00 29.59 -17.37
C ALA A 235 42.77 30.04 -18.19
N ILE A 236 41.89 30.89 -17.62
CA ILE A 236 40.70 31.42 -18.30
C ILE A 236 41.10 32.27 -19.53
N ASN A 237 42.13 33.11 -19.44
CA ASN A 237 42.61 33.86 -20.60
C ASN A 237 43.13 32.94 -21.72
N SER A 238 43.79 31.84 -21.35
CA SER A 238 44.24 30.83 -22.31
C SER A 238 43.06 30.12 -22.97
N TYR A 239 42.02 29.79 -22.19
CA TYR A 239 40.75 29.29 -22.71
C TYR A 239 40.11 30.26 -23.70
N PHE A 240 39.96 31.54 -23.34
CA PHE A 240 39.43 32.57 -24.24
C PHE A 240 40.21 32.69 -25.54
N GLN A 241 41.55 32.63 -25.49
CA GLN A 241 42.36 32.66 -26.71
C GLN A 241 42.09 31.43 -27.59
N SER A 242 42.01 30.24 -27.00
CA SER A 242 41.73 29.02 -27.75
C SER A 242 40.34 29.01 -28.42
N LEU A 243 39.33 29.60 -27.77
CA LEU A 243 38.00 29.82 -28.39
C LEU A 243 38.08 30.78 -29.59
N ARG A 244 38.86 31.87 -29.49
CA ARG A 244 39.07 32.79 -30.62
C ARG A 244 39.77 32.11 -31.79
N ASP A 245 40.71 31.22 -31.52
CA ASP A 245 41.45 30.48 -32.55
C ASP A 245 40.50 29.53 -33.32
N VAL A 246 39.66 28.79 -32.60
CA VAL A 246 38.62 27.94 -33.22
C VAL A 246 37.61 28.78 -33.99
N LYS A 247 37.11 29.87 -33.41
CA LYS A 247 36.19 30.81 -34.08
C LYS A 247 36.78 31.32 -35.39
N THR A 248 38.05 31.73 -35.37
CA THR A 248 38.75 32.22 -36.56
C THR A 248 38.78 31.16 -37.64
N TYR A 249 39.21 29.93 -37.31
CA TYR A 249 39.20 28.83 -38.26
C TYR A 249 37.79 28.53 -38.81
N LEU A 250 36.76 28.55 -37.96
CA LEU A 250 35.39 28.33 -38.39
C LEU A 250 34.96 29.36 -39.45
N THR A 251 35.20 30.64 -39.18
CA THR A 251 34.75 31.73 -40.06
C THR A 251 35.61 31.92 -41.32
N THR A 252 36.90 31.57 -41.29
CA THR A 252 37.81 31.77 -42.43
C THR A 252 37.96 30.54 -43.32
N GLU A 253 37.79 29.33 -42.78
CA GLU A 253 38.05 28.08 -43.52
C GLU A 253 36.83 27.15 -43.54
N TYR A 254 36.28 26.79 -42.38
CA TYR A 254 35.21 25.78 -42.31
C TYR A 254 33.92 26.25 -43.01
N PHE A 255 33.51 27.51 -42.82
CA PHE A 255 32.26 28.05 -43.36
C PHE A 255 32.24 28.08 -44.90
N ASN A 256 33.40 28.12 -45.55
CA ASN A 256 33.51 28.05 -47.01
C ASN A 256 33.25 26.64 -47.57
N ASN A 257 33.13 25.64 -46.70
CA ASN A 257 33.03 24.21 -47.07
C ASN A 257 31.80 23.54 -46.43
N LEU A 258 30.81 24.32 -45.98
CA LEU A 258 29.56 23.77 -45.42
C LEU A 258 28.79 23.00 -46.50
N ARG A 259 28.11 21.93 -46.10
CA ARG A 259 27.24 21.18 -47.02
C ARG A 259 25.96 21.98 -47.33
N ASP A 260 25.54 21.94 -48.59
CA ASP A 260 24.30 22.60 -49.04
C ASP A 260 23.05 21.81 -48.64
N SER A 261 23.12 20.48 -48.62
CA SER A 261 21.99 19.63 -48.24
C SER A 261 21.58 19.88 -46.79
N TYR A 262 20.29 19.72 -46.46
CA TYR A 262 19.81 19.73 -45.07
C TYR A 262 19.99 18.37 -44.39
N GLY A 263 19.75 17.28 -45.11
CA GLY A 263 20.03 15.93 -44.62
C GLY A 263 21.48 15.48 -44.82
N VAL A 264 21.96 14.64 -43.89
CA VAL A 264 23.24 13.92 -44.00
C VAL A 264 23.30 12.93 -45.18
N SER A 265 22.18 12.63 -45.84
CA SER A 265 22.15 11.88 -47.11
C SER A 265 22.99 12.50 -48.23
N GLY A 266 23.30 13.81 -48.11
CA GLY A 266 24.17 14.51 -49.05
C GLY A 266 25.67 14.17 -48.94
N TRP A 267 26.10 13.47 -47.89
CA TRP A 267 27.48 12.98 -47.76
C TRP A 267 27.74 11.75 -48.64
N ASP A 268 29.02 11.45 -48.90
CA ASP A 268 29.39 10.17 -49.50
C ASP A 268 28.98 9.02 -48.57
N ARG A 269 28.19 8.07 -49.09
CA ARG A 269 27.48 7.04 -48.30
C ARG A 269 26.56 7.61 -47.20
N GLY A 270 26.05 8.83 -47.39
CA GLY A 270 25.20 9.51 -46.41
C GLY A 270 23.92 8.76 -46.04
N SER A 271 23.32 8.03 -46.97
CA SER A 271 22.13 7.18 -46.71
C SER A 271 22.46 5.98 -45.82
N ASP A 272 23.62 5.33 -46.02
CA ASP A 272 24.09 4.24 -45.16
C ASP A 272 24.41 4.77 -43.75
N TYR A 273 25.05 5.94 -43.68
CA TYR A 273 25.33 6.62 -42.43
C TYR A 273 24.05 6.94 -41.66
N TYR A 274 23.06 7.57 -42.32
CA TYR A 274 21.77 7.88 -41.68
C TYR A 274 21.04 6.62 -41.20
N THR A 275 21.04 5.55 -42.00
CA THR A 275 20.45 4.27 -41.59
C THR A 275 21.13 3.72 -40.34
N SER A 276 22.46 3.81 -40.27
CA SER A 276 23.24 3.36 -39.11
C SER A 276 22.97 4.22 -37.85
N VAL A 277 22.87 5.55 -38.01
CA VAL A 277 22.50 6.46 -36.92
C VAL A 277 21.08 6.19 -36.42
N LEU A 278 20.14 6.00 -37.34
CA LEU A 278 18.75 5.69 -37.02
C LEU A 278 18.69 4.37 -36.23
N GLN A 279 19.34 3.32 -36.70
CA GLN A 279 19.40 2.03 -35.98
C GLN A 279 20.04 2.15 -34.60
N TRP A 280 21.12 2.96 -34.46
CA TRP A 280 21.76 3.23 -33.17
C TRP A 280 20.78 3.86 -32.16
N HIS A 281 20.00 4.86 -32.60
CA HIS A 281 18.99 5.49 -31.73
C HIS A 281 17.80 4.59 -31.42
N LEU A 282 17.33 3.82 -32.40
CA LEU A 282 16.11 3.02 -32.30
C LEU A 282 16.33 1.68 -31.60
N SER A 283 17.56 1.14 -31.63
CA SER A 283 17.85 -0.24 -31.19
C SER A 283 16.98 -1.29 -31.88
N LEU A 284 16.48 -0.97 -33.09
CA LEU A 284 15.62 -1.81 -33.91
C LEU A 284 16.11 -1.75 -35.36
N PRO A 285 16.00 -2.86 -36.11
CA PRO A 285 16.46 -2.93 -37.51
C PRO A 285 15.43 -2.30 -38.47
N LEU A 286 14.93 -1.09 -38.17
CA LEU A 286 13.98 -0.38 -39.01
C LEU A 286 14.71 0.44 -40.08
N THR A 287 14.16 0.43 -41.29
CA THR A 287 14.59 1.29 -42.39
C THR A 287 14.00 2.71 -42.23
N PRO A 288 14.65 3.74 -42.81
CA PRO A 288 14.08 5.10 -42.84
C PRO A 288 12.65 5.16 -43.41
N ASP A 289 12.34 4.32 -44.39
CA ASP A 289 11.02 4.30 -45.05
C ASP A 289 9.94 3.71 -44.14
N GLU A 290 10.25 2.66 -43.39
CA GLU A 290 9.34 2.11 -42.38
C GLU A 290 9.08 3.12 -41.26
N VAL A 291 10.11 3.84 -40.81
CA VAL A 291 9.96 4.89 -39.78
C VAL A 291 9.11 6.05 -40.30
N HIS A 292 9.36 6.50 -41.53
CA HIS A 292 8.55 7.55 -42.17
C HIS A 292 7.08 7.15 -42.25
N GLN A 293 6.79 5.93 -42.73
CA GLN A 293 5.42 5.44 -42.87
C GLN A 293 4.72 5.31 -41.51
N LYS A 294 5.40 4.77 -40.49
CA LYS A 294 4.86 4.74 -39.11
C LYS A 294 4.51 6.14 -38.59
N GLY A 295 5.33 7.14 -38.94
CA GLY A 295 5.05 8.54 -38.64
C GLY A 295 3.76 9.05 -39.28
N LEU A 296 3.56 8.78 -40.57
CA LEU A 296 2.34 9.16 -41.28
C LEU A 296 1.10 8.47 -40.67
N ASP A 297 1.20 7.18 -40.38
CA ASP A 297 0.11 6.39 -39.81
C ASP A 297 -0.29 6.92 -38.43
N GLU A 298 0.69 7.24 -37.57
CA GLU A 298 0.42 7.79 -36.24
C GLU A 298 -0.12 9.22 -36.27
N VAL A 299 0.37 10.07 -37.19
CA VAL A 299 -0.20 11.41 -37.41
C VAL A 299 -1.67 11.30 -37.80
N GLU A 300 -2.03 10.36 -38.68
CA GLU A 300 -3.42 10.13 -39.07
C GLU A 300 -4.26 9.63 -37.89
N ARG A 301 -3.77 8.62 -37.15
CA ARG A 301 -4.47 8.05 -35.98
C ARG A 301 -4.74 9.10 -34.92
N ILE A 302 -3.73 9.87 -34.52
CA ILE A 302 -3.85 10.89 -33.47
C ILE A 302 -4.76 12.02 -33.94
N SER A 303 -4.64 12.46 -35.19
CA SER A 303 -5.54 13.48 -35.77
C SER A 303 -7.02 13.07 -35.69
N LYS A 304 -7.33 11.78 -35.85
CA LYS A 304 -8.71 11.26 -35.70
C LYS A 304 -9.20 11.36 -34.26
N GLU A 305 -8.38 11.05 -33.26
CA GLU A 305 -8.74 11.19 -31.85
C GLU A 305 -8.90 12.65 -31.44
N MET A 306 -8.00 13.52 -31.86
CA MET A 306 -8.10 14.97 -31.62
C MET A 306 -9.40 15.55 -32.18
N LYS A 307 -9.82 15.15 -33.39
CA LYS A 307 -11.10 15.58 -33.96
C LYS A 307 -12.32 15.18 -33.12
N LYS A 308 -12.28 14.02 -32.45
CA LYS A 308 -13.35 13.61 -31.53
C LYS A 308 -13.42 14.53 -30.32
N ILE A 309 -12.26 14.89 -29.76
CA ILE A 309 -12.16 15.79 -28.60
C ILE A 309 -12.57 17.21 -28.99
N MET A 310 -12.08 17.72 -30.12
CA MET A 310 -12.48 19.01 -30.70
C MET A 310 -14.00 19.13 -30.84
N ALA A 311 -14.67 18.06 -31.31
CA ALA A 311 -16.13 18.05 -31.43
C ALA A 311 -16.85 18.22 -30.08
N LYS A 312 -16.32 17.64 -28.99
CA LYS A 312 -16.86 17.85 -27.63
C LYS A 312 -16.64 19.28 -27.13
N LEU A 313 -15.49 19.85 -27.45
CA LEU A 313 -15.11 21.23 -27.10
C LEU A 313 -15.76 22.29 -28.00
N SER A 314 -16.57 21.87 -28.98
CA SER A 314 -17.14 22.76 -30.02
C SER A 314 -16.06 23.55 -30.79
N LEU A 315 -14.87 22.97 -30.93
CA LEU A 315 -13.81 23.48 -31.80
C LEU A 315 -14.01 22.92 -33.21
N HIS A 316 -14.27 23.80 -34.17
CA HIS A 316 -14.52 23.44 -35.57
C HIS A 316 -13.28 23.66 -36.44
N GLY A 317 -13.22 22.99 -37.59
CA GLY A 317 -12.14 23.13 -38.57
C GLY A 317 -11.03 22.10 -38.42
N SER A 318 -9.83 22.49 -38.85
CA SER A 318 -8.60 21.71 -38.76
C SER A 318 -8.00 21.72 -37.36
N VAL A 319 -7.12 20.75 -37.07
CA VAL A 319 -6.37 20.69 -35.80
C VAL A 319 -5.58 21.98 -35.57
N LYS A 320 -4.96 22.52 -36.61
CA LYS A 320 -4.25 23.80 -36.57
C LYS A 320 -5.16 24.95 -36.13
N GLU A 321 -6.34 25.09 -36.74
CA GLU A 321 -7.29 26.16 -36.39
C GLU A 321 -7.79 26.03 -34.94
N ALA A 322 -7.98 24.81 -34.45
CA ALA A 322 -8.33 24.56 -33.05
C ALA A 322 -7.22 25.01 -32.09
N PHE A 323 -5.96 24.68 -32.38
CA PHE A 323 -4.85 25.14 -31.56
C PHE A 323 -4.58 26.64 -31.68
N ASP A 324 -4.77 27.24 -32.86
CA ASP A 324 -4.68 28.69 -33.02
C ASP A 324 -5.75 29.40 -32.18
N THR A 325 -6.94 28.81 -32.03
CA THR A 325 -7.98 29.31 -31.11
C THR A 325 -7.51 29.25 -29.66
N ILE A 326 -6.93 28.14 -29.23
CA ILE A 326 -6.40 27.95 -27.86
C ILE A 326 -5.25 28.91 -27.56
N LYS A 327 -4.29 29.04 -28.49
CA LYS A 327 -3.15 29.97 -28.37
C LYS A 327 -3.58 31.41 -28.17
N ASN A 328 -4.66 31.85 -28.81
CA ASN A 328 -5.14 33.22 -28.73
C ASN A 328 -6.07 33.47 -27.53
N ASP A 329 -6.39 32.45 -26.75
CA ASP A 329 -7.25 32.57 -25.57
C ASP A 329 -6.41 32.75 -24.30
N SER A 330 -6.52 33.94 -23.69
CA SER A 330 -5.77 34.32 -22.49
C SER A 330 -5.98 33.41 -21.28
N ARG A 331 -7.03 32.56 -21.27
CA ARG A 331 -7.29 31.61 -20.18
C ARG A 331 -6.24 30.49 -20.09
N PHE A 332 -5.51 30.22 -21.18
CA PHE A 332 -4.49 29.17 -21.24
C PHE A 332 -3.06 29.68 -21.07
N HIS A 333 -2.88 30.93 -20.62
CA HIS A 333 -1.55 31.55 -20.48
C HIS A 333 -1.31 31.99 -19.05
N LEU A 334 -0.07 31.80 -18.59
CA LEU A 334 0.42 32.37 -17.33
C LEU A 334 1.29 33.59 -17.62
N LYS A 335 1.29 34.56 -16.71
CA LYS A 335 1.88 35.89 -16.98
C LYS A 335 3.37 35.98 -16.67
N THR A 336 3.88 35.15 -15.77
CA THR A 336 5.27 35.23 -15.32
C THR A 336 5.93 33.86 -15.26
N GLY A 337 7.25 33.83 -15.46
CA GLY A 337 8.03 32.60 -15.29
C GLY A 337 7.91 32.00 -13.89
N ALA A 338 7.74 32.83 -12.85
CA ALA A 338 7.51 32.36 -11.49
C ALA A 338 6.18 31.61 -11.36
N ASP A 339 5.10 32.09 -12.00
CA ASP A 339 3.80 31.40 -12.02
C ASP A 339 3.90 30.06 -12.75
N ILE A 340 4.67 29.98 -13.84
CA ILE A 340 4.91 28.75 -14.60
C ILE A 340 5.62 27.71 -13.74
N LEU A 341 6.73 28.10 -13.08
CA LEU A 341 7.48 27.21 -12.19
C LEU A 341 6.62 26.75 -11.00
N ALA A 342 5.83 27.65 -10.41
CA ALA A 342 4.92 27.30 -9.32
C ALA A 342 3.83 26.31 -9.78
N LYS A 343 3.30 26.47 -11.00
CA LYS A 343 2.31 25.53 -11.56
C LYS A 343 2.92 24.16 -11.80
N PHE A 344 4.15 24.06 -12.32
CA PHE A 344 4.82 22.76 -12.46
C PHE A 344 5.07 22.08 -11.12
N ASN A 345 5.60 22.81 -10.12
CA ASN A 345 5.78 22.26 -8.76
C ASN A 345 4.46 21.71 -8.19
N HIS A 346 3.36 22.46 -8.34
CA HIS A 346 2.04 22.00 -7.89
C HIS A 346 1.59 20.73 -8.63
N ILE A 347 1.71 20.68 -9.96
CA ILE A 347 1.34 19.49 -10.74
C ILE A 347 2.14 18.26 -10.27
N ILE A 348 3.45 18.41 -10.06
CA ILE A 348 4.33 17.29 -9.70
C ILE A 348 3.99 16.74 -8.32
N HIS A 349 3.98 17.59 -7.30
CA HIS A 349 3.88 17.12 -5.91
C HIS A 349 2.44 16.90 -5.43
N GLU A 350 1.48 17.69 -5.92
CA GLU A 350 0.10 17.64 -5.42
C GLU A 350 -0.83 16.83 -6.32
N GLU A 351 -0.53 16.71 -7.63
CA GLU A 351 -1.39 16.02 -8.58
C GLU A 351 -0.82 14.64 -8.98
N ILE A 352 0.46 14.56 -9.37
CA ILE A 352 1.10 13.35 -9.90
C ILE A 352 1.52 12.37 -8.79
N GLU A 353 2.34 12.81 -7.84
CA GLU A 353 2.95 11.92 -6.82
C GLU A 353 1.95 11.06 -6.05
N PRO A 354 0.79 11.58 -5.58
CA PRO A 354 -0.22 10.77 -4.89
C PRO A 354 -0.84 9.65 -5.74
N LYS A 355 -0.69 9.71 -7.07
CA LYS A 355 -1.27 8.73 -8.01
C LYS A 355 -0.28 7.64 -8.43
N LEU A 356 1.02 7.82 -8.19
CA LEU A 356 2.05 6.84 -8.57
C LEU A 356 1.79 5.41 -8.02
N PRO A 357 1.31 5.23 -6.77
CA PRO A 357 1.02 3.88 -6.25
C PRO A 357 -0.10 3.13 -6.99
N LEU A 358 -0.85 3.79 -7.89
CA LEU A 358 -1.84 3.11 -8.74
C LEU A 358 -1.16 2.29 -9.85
N MET A 359 0.00 2.72 -10.32
CA MET A 359 0.66 2.19 -11.53
C MET A 359 2.03 1.57 -11.26
N PHE A 360 2.63 1.82 -10.09
CA PHE A 360 4.00 1.40 -9.79
C PHE A 360 4.10 0.72 -8.42
N LYS A 361 5.07 -0.19 -8.30
CA LYS A 361 5.59 -0.74 -7.04
C LYS A 361 7.06 -0.34 -6.90
N ASN A 362 7.62 -0.43 -5.69
CA ASN A 362 9.04 -0.12 -5.44
C ASN A 362 9.46 1.31 -5.82
N LEU A 363 8.63 2.31 -5.49
CA LEU A 363 8.94 3.72 -5.81
C LEU A 363 10.22 4.18 -5.08
N PRO A 364 11.23 4.71 -5.80
CA PRO A 364 12.44 5.26 -5.20
C PRO A 364 12.13 6.58 -4.47
N ASP A 365 12.75 6.78 -3.31
CA ASP A 365 12.65 8.00 -2.51
C ASP A 365 13.81 8.95 -2.87
N LEU A 366 13.76 9.53 -4.07
CA LEU A 366 14.73 10.52 -4.55
C LEU A 366 14.01 11.81 -4.95
N PRO A 367 14.51 13.00 -4.55
CA PRO A 367 13.81 14.26 -4.81
C PRO A 367 13.95 14.75 -6.26
N VAL A 368 12.95 15.52 -6.71
CA VAL A 368 12.95 16.28 -7.96
C VAL A 368 12.67 17.77 -7.71
N ASP A 369 13.47 18.63 -8.32
CA ASP A 369 13.33 20.09 -8.29
C ASP A 369 12.90 20.62 -9.67
N VAL A 370 12.21 21.77 -9.69
CA VAL A 370 11.92 22.51 -10.93
C VAL A 370 12.72 23.83 -10.98
N ARG A 371 13.46 24.07 -12.07
CA ARG A 371 14.33 25.24 -12.23
C ARG A 371 14.21 25.88 -13.62
N PRO A 372 14.56 27.16 -13.82
CA PRO A 372 14.66 27.73 -15.16
C PRO A 372 15.87 27.17 -15.93
N MET A 373 15.75 27.01 -17.24
CA MET A 373 16.88 26.73 -18.13
C MET A 373 17.78 27.98 -18.27
N PRO A 374 19.11 27.81 -18.36
CA PRO A 374 20.03 28.93 -18.51
C PRO A 374 20.07 29.52 -19.93
N ASN A 375 19.73 28.72 -20.95
CA ASN A 375 19.84 29.07 -22.36
C ASN A 375 18.56 28.73 -23.13
N ASP A 376 18.34 29.37 -24.28
CA ASP A 376 17.24 29.07 -25.19
C ASP A 376 17.53 27.76 -25.96
N GLY A 377 16.62 26.79 -25.86
CA GLY A 377 16.82 25.42 -26.36
C GLY A 377 15.50 24.65 -26.50
N THR A 378 15.44 23.44 -25.92
CA THR A 378 14.19 22.64 -25.87
C THR A 378 13.13 23.33 -25.00
N GLY A 379 11.88 22.85 -25.03
CA GLY A 379 10.81 23.38 -24.16
C GLY A 379 11.02 23.07 -22.67
N GLY A 380 11.76 22.00 -22.37
CA GLY A 380 12.19 21.58 -21.05
C GLY A 380 13.23 20.46 -21.16
N GLN A 381 13.90 20.14 -20.05
CA GLN A 381 14.80 18.99 -19.95
C GLN A 381 14.92 18.49 -18.52
N TYR A 382 15.13 17.18 -18.34
CA TYR A 382 15.44 16.58 -17.06
C TYR A 382 16.95 16.28 -16.90
N ILE A 383 17.50 16.64 -15.74
CA ILE A 383 18.87 16.31 -15.32
C ILE A 383 18.81 15.32 -14.15
N PRO A 384 19.38 14.12 -14.27
CA PRO A 384 19.40 13.14 -13.19
C PRO A 384 20.14 13.60 -11.92
N GLY A 385 19.57 13.23 -10.77
CA GLY A 385 20.19 13.38 -9.46
C GLY A 385 21.31 12.35 -9.20
N THR A 386 21.80 12.30 -7.97
CA THR A 386 22.77 11.29 -7.52
C THR A 386 22.09 10.17 -6.73
N ALA A 387 22.65 8.97 -6.77
CA ALA A 387 22.10 7.81 -6.05
C ALA A 387 22.07 7.99 -4.52
N ASP A 388 22.93 8.85 -3.98
CA ASP A 388 22.98 9.18 -2.54
C ASP A 388 22.03 10.33 -2.14
N GLY A 389 21.27 10.88 -3.09
CA GLY A 389 20.35 12.00 -2.87
C GLY A 389 21.03 13.35 -2.58
N SER A 390 22.37 13.44 -2.62
CA SER A 390 23.09 14.69 -2.36
C SER A 390 22.81 15.78 -3.41
N ARG A 391 22.42 15.38 -4.63
CA ARG A 391 21.89 16.25 -5.67
C ARG A 391 20.52 15.73 -6.13
N PRO A 392 19.45 16.55 -6.08
CA PRO A 392 18.14 16.15 -6.59
C PRO A 392 18.17 16.02 -8.10
N GLY A 393 17.21 15.26 -8.66
CA GLY A 393 16.87 15.39 -10.07
C GLY A 393 16.33 16.79 -10.34
N VAL A 394 16.58 17.35 -11.53
CA VAL A 394 16.15 18.70 -11.87
C VAL A 394 15.39 18.70 -13.19
N PHE A 395 14.11 19.05 -13.14
CA PHE A 395 13.36 19.46 -14.31
C PHE A 395 13.61 20.94 -14.61
N GLN A 396 14.32 21.21 -15.70
CA GLN A 396 14.53 22.58 -16.17
C GLN A 396 13.46 22.98 -17.19
N VAL A 397 12.83 24.13 -16.98
CA VAL A 397 11.78 24.70 -17.83
C VAL A 397 12.36 25.86 -18.65
N ASN A 398 12.12 25.88 -19.95
CA ASN A 398 12.53 27.02 -20.79
C ASN A 398 11.56 28.20 -20.59
N LEU A 399 12.05 29.26 -19.95
CA LEU A 399 11.29 30.48 -19.66
C LEU A 399 11.71 31.66 -20.56
N MET A 400 12.37 31.41 -21.69
CA MET A 400 12.80 32.47 -22.62
C MET A 400 11.63 33.06 -23.41
N HIS A 401 10.60 32.26 -23.66
CA HIS A 401 9.37 32.67 -24.38
C HIS A 401 8.11 32.27 -23.58
N PRO A 402 7.91 32.81 -22.36
CA PRO A 402 6.85 32.36 -21.46
C PRO A 402 5.44 32.66 -22.03
N ASP A 403 5.32 33.71 -22.85
CA ASP A 403 4.05 34.09 -23.50
C ASP A 403 3.63 33.12 -24.63
N GLU A 404 4.52 32.22 -25.07
CA GLU A 404 4.20 31.18 -26.05
C GLU A 404 3.77 29.85 -25.39
N MET A 405 3.83 29.74 -24.05
CA MET A 405 3.53 28.51 -23.32
C MET A 405 2.03 28.40 -22.98
N VAL A 406 1.37 27.38 -23.53
CA VAL A 406 -0.04 27.07 -23.23
C VAL A 406 -0.16 26.06 -22.08
N THR A 407 -1.03 26.33 -21.12
CA THR A 407 -1.18 25.52 -19.89
C THR A 407 -1.72 24.12 -20.12
N ILE A 408 -2.43 23.87 -21.23
CA ILE A 408 -3.00 22.56 -21.57
C ILE A 408 -1.93 21.48 -21.79
N ASP A 409 -0.68 21.87 -22.08
CA ASP A 409 0.43 20.93 -22.29
C ASP A 409 1.18 20.63 -20.98
N PHE A 410 0.94 21.39 -19.90
CA PHE A 410 1.78 21.36 -18.70
C PHE A 410 1.71 20.00 -18.00
N MET A 411 0.54 19.38 -17.92
CA MET A 411 0.40 18.05 -17.30
C MET A 411 1.22 17.00 -18.08
N SER A 412 1.14 16.99 -19.41
CA SER A 412 1.92 16.06 -20.25
C SER A 412 3.43 16.28 -20.10
N LEU A 413 3.88 17.55 -20.09
CA LEU A 413 5.30 17.87 -19.93
C LEU A 413 5.81 17.53 -18.53
N ALA A 414 5.03 17.81 -17.48
CA ALA A 414 5.38 17.43 -16.12
C ALA A 414 5.54 15.92 -15.98
N ILE A 415 4.60 15.14 -16.53
CA ILE A 415 4.70 13.67 -16.55
C ILE A 415 5.96 13.21 -17.27
N HIS A 416 6.24 13.76 -18.46
CA HIS A 416 7.37 13.39 -19.30
C HIS A 416 8.71 13.59 -18.59
N GLU A 417 8.93 14.79 -18.05
CA GLU A 417 10.22 15.19 -17.48
C GLU A 417 10.41 14.72 -16.03
N THR A 418 9.31 14.40 -15.32
CA THR A 418 9.36 14.02 -13.92
C THR A 418 8.75 12.63 -13.68
N ASN A 419 7.65 12.56 -12.94
CA ASN A 419 6.99 11.33 -12.54
C ASN A 419 5.73 11.11 -13.40
N PRO A 420 5.43 9.89 -13.86
CA PRO A 420 6.30 8.71 -13.89
C PRO A 420 7.31 8.65 -15.07
N GLY A 421 7.60 9.74 -15.77
CA GLY A 421 8.55 9.79 -16.89
C GLY A 421 10.03 9.68 -16.50
N HIS A 422 10.86 10.63 -16.93
CA HIS A 422 12.31 10.58 -16.77
C HIS A 422 12.77 10.49 -15.31
N HIS A 423 12.20 11.29 -14.40
CA HIS A 423 12.62 11.25 -13.00
C HIS A 423 12.42 9.87 -12.38
N LEU A 424 11.24 9.25 -12.56
CA LEU A 424 10.99 7.90 -12.04
C LEU A 424 11.89 6.86 -12.71
N GLN A 425 12.08 6.96 -14.02
CA GLN A 425 12.95 6.03 -14.76
C GLN A 425 14.39 6.04 -14.26
N PHE A 426 15.00 7.22 -14.20
CA PHE A 426 16.39 7.34 -13.78
C PHE A 426 16.57 7.05 -12.29
N SER A 427 15.66 7.51 -11.44
CA SER A 427 15.72 7.23 -10.00
C SER A 427 15.59 5.72 -9.71
N THR A 428 14.74 5.01 -10.45
CA THR A 428 14.64 3.53 -10.36
C THR A 428 15.96 2.88 -10.74
N GLY A 429 16.58 3.32 -11.84
CA GLY A 429 17.90 2.83 -12.25
C GLY A 429 19.00 3.09 -11.23
N LEU A 430 19.00 4.27 -10.57
CA LEU A 430 19.99 4.66 -9.57
C LEU A 430 19.97 3.77 -8.32
N VAL A 431 18.79 3.30 -7.90
CA VAL A 431 18.64 2.42 -6.72
C VAL A 431 18.68 0.93 -7.07
N ALA A 432 18.67 0.58 -8.37
CA ALA A 432 18.72 -0.80 -8.83
C ALA A 432 20.12 -1.44 -8.66
N LYS A 433 20.14 -2.75 -8.38
CA LYS A 433 21.37 -3.57 -8.30
C LYS A 433 21.83 -4.01 -9.70
N ILE A 434 22.31 -3.04 -10.47
CA ILE A 434 22.85 -3.18 -11.84
C ILE A 434 24.26 -2.59 -11.95
N ALA A 435 25.03 -2.98 -12.97
CA ALA A 435 26.38 -2.49 -13.22
C ALA A 435 26.46 -0.97 -13.45
N ASP A 436 27.59 -0.35 -13.09
CA ASP A 436 27.74 1.10 -13.08
C ASP A 436 27.58 1.76 -14.47
N PHE A 437 28.07 1.13 -15.54
CA PHE A 437 27.88 1.61 -16.91
C PHE A 437 26.41 1.62 -17.35
N ARG A 438 25.55 0.78 -16.74
CA ARG A 438 24.10 0.75 -16.99
C ARG A 438 23.35 1.73 -16.11
N ARG A 439 23.78 1.84 -14.85
CA ARG A 439 23.22 2.79 -13.88
C ARG A 439 23.38 4.23 -14.37
N ASN A 440 24.50 4.51 -15.04
CA ASN A 440 24.88 5.84 -15.48
C ASN A 440 25.08 5.88 -17.00
N GLY A 441 24.02 6.23 -17.74
CA GLY A 441 24.10 6.44 -19.18
C GLY A 441 24.78 7.77 -19.55
N ILE A 442 25.65 7.77 -20.56
CA ILE A 442 26.29 8.99 -21.07
C ILE A 442 25.26 9.75 -21.91
N LEU A 443 24.76 10.86 -21.38
CA LEU A 443 23.67 11.68 -21.92
C LEU A 443 24.13 12.77 -22.91
N GLU A 444 25.40 12.77 -23.30
CA GLU A 444 26.04 13.92 -23.96
C GLU A 444 26.74 13.49 -25.27
N LYS A 445 26.90 14.44 -26.21
CA LYS A 445 27.69 14.32 -27.47
C LYS A 445 27.01 13.56 -28.61
N TYR A 446 25.76 13.90 -28.92
CA TYR A 446 25.01 13.27 -30.02
C TYR A 446 25.70 13.40 -31.39
N PHE A 447 26.55 14.42 -31.59
CA PHE A 447 27.39 14.52 -32.79
C PHE A 447 28.29 13.28 -33.02
N GLN A 448 28.58 12.49 -31.98
CA GLN A 448 29.38 11.27 -32.10
C GLN A 448 28.59 10.05 -32.60
N ALA A 449 27.27 10.09 -32.67
CA ALA A 449 26.48 8.96 -33.15
C ALA A 449 26.80 8.64 -34.64
N PRO A 450 26.92 7.35 -35.02
CA PRO A 450 26.76 6.15 -34.20
C PRO A 450 28.08 5.66 -33.54
N ALA A 451 29.21 6.36 -33.72
CA ALA A 451 30.51 6.02 -33.10
C ALA A 451 30.58 6.42 -31.60
N LEU A 452 29.50 6.15 -30.86
CA LEU A 452 29.29 6.48 -29.46
C LEU A 452 28.70 5.27 -28.73
N PHE A 453 29.01 5.11 -27.45
CA PHE A 453 28.37 4.07 -26.62
C PHE A 453 26.87 4.33 -26.50
N PRO A 454 26.01 3.30 -26.63
CA PRO A 454 24.58 3.52 -26.72
C PRO A 454 24.00 4.07 -25.42
N PHE A 455 23.23 5.15 -25.56
CA PHE A 455 22.38 5.67 -24.49
C PHE A 455 20.98 5.01 -24.48
N TYR A 456 20.66 4.23 -25.52
CA TYR A 456 19.34 3.65 -25.75
C TYR A 456 18.22 4.70 -25.79
N THR A 457 18.40 5.74 -26.63
CA THR A 457 17.48 6.87 -26.75
C THR A 457 16.02 6.44 -26.89
N ALA A 458 15.72 5.41 -27.70
CA ALA A 458 14.34 4.97 -27.90
C ALA A 458 13.73 4.35 -26.64
N PHE A 459 14.50 3.68 -25.79
CA PHE A 459 13.99 3.22 -24.50
C PHE A 459 13.71 4.41 -23.57
N VAL A 460 14.66 5.34 -23.46
CA VAL A 460 14.57 6.48 -22.54
C VAL A 460 13.42 7.41 -22.91
N GLU A 461 13.40 7.87 -24.16
CA GLU A 461 12.39 8.81 -24.65
C GLU A 461 11.04 8.11 -24.90
N GLY A 462 11.09 6.84 -25.29
CA GLY A 462 9.89 6.02 -25.44
C GLY A 462 9.17 5.78 -24.12
N TRP A 463 9.92 5.58 -23.03
CA TRP A 463 9.34 5.47 -21.68
C TRP A 463 8.62 6.75 -21.28
N ALA A 464 9.28 7.91 -21.40
CA ALA A 464 8.69 9.19 -21.01
C ALA A 464 7.43 9.50 -21.83
N LEU A 465 7.44 9.24 -23.14
CA LEU A 465 6.25 9.40 -23.98
C LEU A 465 5.15 8.36 -23.67
N TYR A 466 5.52 7.12 -23.34
CA TYR A 466 4.56 6.12 -22.85
C TYR A 466 3.92 6.55 -21.52
N ALA A 467 4.72 7.13 -20.62
CA ALA A 467 4.28 7.63 -19.31
C ALA A 467 3.24 8.75 -19.45
N GLU A 468 3.34 9.64 -20.45
CA GLU A 468 2.29 10.63 -20.76
C GLU A 468 0.93 9.94 -20.98
N SER A 469 0.92 8.77 -21.63
CA SER A 469 -0.35 8.05 -21.86
C SER A 469 -0.98 7.49 -20.58
N LEU A 470 -0.18 7.25 -19.53
CA LEU A 470 -0.67 6.77 -18.23
C LEU A 470 -1.46 7.84 -17.47
N GLY A 471 -1.30 9.12 -17.81
CA GLY A 471 -2.05 10.20 -17.19
C GLY A 471 -3.56 10.04 -17.30
N GLU A 472 -4.06 9.44 -18.39
CA GLU A 472 -5.49 9.13 -18.54
C GLU A 472 -5.93 8.07 -17.52
N GLU A 473 -5.16 6.99 -17.38
CA GLU A 473 -5.49 5.88 -16.48
C GLU A 473 -5.33 6.25 -15.00
N MET A 474 -4.48 7.24 -14.69
CA MET A 474 -4.33 7.82 -13.34
C MET A 474 -5.36 8.92 -13.03
N GLY A 475 -6.16 9.34 -14.01
CA GLY A 475 -7.14 10.43 -13.87
C GLY A 475 -6.50 11.82 -13.71
N LEU A 476 -5.33 12.04 -14.32
CA LEU A 476 -4.58 13.31 -14.25
C LEU A 476 -5.03 14.34 -15.28
N TYR A 477 -5.57 13.91 -16.43
CA TYR A 477 -6.18 14.81 -17.41
C TYR A 477 -7.63 15.07 -17.00
N LYS A 478 -7.91 16.27 -16.48
CA LYS A 478 -9.17 16.58 -15.77
C LYS A 478 -10.31 16.94 -16.71
N ASP A 479 -9.99 17.44 -17.90
CA ASP A 479 -10.96 17.82 -18.91
C ASP A 479 -10.50 17.50 -20.34
N ASP A 480 -11.38 17.75 -21.31
CA ASP A 480 -11.10 17.51 -22.73
C ASP A 480 -10.02 18.47 -23.29
N TYR A 481 -9.72 19.62 -22.65
CA TYR A 481 -8.61 20.49 -23.07
C TYR A 481 -7.26 19.90 -22.66
N ASP A 482 -7.15 19.39 -21.43
CA ASP A 482 -5.98 18.65 -20.96
C ASP A 482 -5.70 17.46 -21.87
N LEU A 483 -6.74 16.71 -22.26
CA LEU A 483 -6.61 15.57 -23.16
C LEU A 483 -6.20 16.01 -24.58
N LEU A 484 -6.73 17.13 -25.07
CA LEU A 484 -6.32 17.70 -26.35
C LEU A 484 -4.84 18.15 -26.32
N GLY A 485 -4.38 18.73 -25.21
CA GLY A 485 -2.97 19.09 -24.98
C GLY A 485 -2.05 17.87 -24.99
N ARG A 486 -2.43 16.78 -24.29
CA ARG A 486 -1.72 15.50 -24.37
C ARG A 486 -1.59 14.99 -25.80
N TYR A 487 -2.68 14.93 -26.56
CA TYR A 487 -2.61 14.50 -27.96
C TYR A 487 -1.81 15.48 -28.84
N GLY A 488 -1.80 16.78 -28.50
CA GLY A 488 -0.91 17.78 -29.10
C GLY A 488 0.57 17.48 -28.88
N SER A 489 0.94 17.11 -27.64
CA SER A 489 2.28 16.62 -27.30
C SER A 489 2.63 15.32 -28.04
N GLU A 490 1.69 14.38 -28.15
CA GLU A 490 1.89 13.09 -28.80
C GLU A 490 2.07 13.23 -30.33
N ILE A 491 1.20 14.01 -31.00
CA ILE A 491 1.27 14.20 -32.46
C ILE A 491 2.55 14.93 -32.88
N PHE A 492 3.07 15.82 -32.02
CA PHE A 492 4.37 16.43 -32.25
C PHE A 492 5.50 15.38 -32.34
N ARG A 493 5.49 14.35 -31.46
CA ARG A 493 6.47 13.24 -31.54
C ARG A 493 6.19 12.31 -32.73
N ALA A 494 4.95 12.16 -33.19
CA ALA A 494 4.65 11.45 -34.44
C ALA A 494 5.19 12.21 -35.67
N CYS A 495 5.02 13.53 -35.72
CA CYS A 495 5.58 14.39 -36.76
C CYS A 495 7.10 14.30 -36.83
N ARG A 496 7.80 14.13 -35.69
CA ARG A 496 9.27 13.92 -35.66
C ARG A 496 9.72 12.77 -36.54
N LEU A 497 8.99 11.65 -36.57
CA LEU A 497 9.32 10.51 -37.45
C LEU A 497 9.32 10.93 -38.92
N VAL A 498 8.31 11.71 -39.32
CA VAL A 498 8.08 12.13 -40.71
C VAL A 498 9.10 13.19 -41.14
N VAL A 499 9.34 14.21 -40.31
CA VAL A 499 10.22 15.33 -40.68
C VAL A 499 11.70 14.94 -40.65
N ASP A 500 12.13 14.12 -39.69
CA ASP A 500 13.53 13.67 -39.60
C ASP A 500 13.89 12.77 -40.80
N THR A 501 13.11 11.73 -41.06
CA THR A 501 13.27 10.89 -42.26
C THR A 501 13.03 11.67 -43.56
N GLY A 502 12.14 12.67 -43.53
CA GLY A 502 11.92 13.62 -44.61
C GLY A 502 13.20 14.35 -45.00
N LEU A 503 13.86 14.95 -44.01
CA LEU A 503 15.13 15.69 -44.18
C LEU A 503 16.27 14.75 -44.62
N HIS A 504 16.41 13.60 -43.96
CA HIS A 504 17.61 12.76 -44.06
C HIS A 504 17.53 11.60 -45.06
N SER A 505 16.33 11.23 -45.53
CA SER A 505 16.14 10.14 -46.51
C SER A 505 15.35 10.58 -47.74
N LYS A 506 14.40 11.53 -47.59
CA LYS A 506 13.52 11.98 -48.67
C LYS A 506 13.90 13.33 -49.28
N ASN A 507 15.04 13.91 -48.87
CA ASN A 507 15.56 15.20 -49.35
C ASN A 507 14.58 16.37 -49.19
N TRP A 508 13.76 16.37 -48.15
CA TRP A 508 12.92 17.52 -47.83
C TRP A 508 13.79 18.74 -47.53
N THR A 509 13.29 19.89 -47.94
CA THR A 509 13.82 21.18 -47.52
C THR A 509 13.43 21.47 -46.07
N ARG A 510 14.19 22.36 -45.42
CA ARG A 510 13.84 22.90 -44.09
C ARG A 510 12.41 23.45 -44.04
N GLN A 511 11.97 24.18 -45.07
CA GLN A 511 10.63 24.76 -45.11
C GLN A 511 9.53 23.69 -45.20
N GLN A 512 9.73 22.64 -46.01
CA GLN A 512 8.77 21.53 -46.08
C GLN A 512 8.58 20.84 -44.73
N ALA A 513 9.67 20.67 -43.96
CA ALA A 513 9.60 20.11 -42.62
C ALA A 513 8.87 21.04 -41.63
N ILE A 514 9.13 22.35 -41.69
CA ILE A 514 8.44 23.37 -40.88
C ILE A 514 6.94 23.37 -41.19
N ASP A 515 6.57 23.46 -42.47
CA ASP A 515 5.18 23.52 -42.93
C ASP A 515 4.40 22.26 -42.52
N TYR A 516 5.04 21.09 -42.64
CA TYR A 516 4.44 19.82 -42.23
C TYR A 516 4.13 19.83 -40.73
N MET A 517 5.11 20.18 -39.89
CA MET A 517 4.92 20.18 -38.43
C MET A 517 3.93 21.26 -37.98
N ALA A 518 3.92 22.43 -38.62
CA ALA A 518 2.98 23.51 -38.34
C ALA A 518 1.53 23.17 -38.69
N THR A 519 1.31 22.21 -39.59
CA THR A 519 -0.03 21.76 -39.98
C THR A 519 -0.72 20.96 -38.87
N TYR A 520 0.03 20.27 -38.02
CA TYR A 520 -0.51 19.31 -37.05
C TYR A 520 -0.31 19.70 -35.58
N THR A 521 0.53 20.70 -35.29
CA THR A 521 0.97 20.99 -33.90
C THR A 521 0.52 22.36 -33.41
N ALA A 522 0.38 22.47 -32.08
CA ALA A 522 0.01 23.68 -31.36
C ALA A 522 1.19 24.61 -31.07
N TYR A 523 2.35 24.41 -31.70
CA TYR A 523 3.54 25.19 -31.36
C TYR A 523 3.66 26.43 -32.24
N GLY A 524 4.31 27.47 -31.69
CA GLY A 524 4.68 28.67 -32.43
C GLY A 524 5.72 28.36 -33.51
N GLU A 525 5.76 29.18 -34.55
CA GLU A 525 6.70 29.00 -35.67
C GLU A 525 8.17 29.03 -35.20
N SER A 526 8.50 29.88 -34.23
CA SER A 526 9.84 29.97 -33.62
C SER A 526 10.29 28.64 -33.01
N ARG A 527 9.41 28.01 -32.22
CA ARG A 527 9.67 26.71 -31.59
C ARG A 527 9.80 25.60 -32.63
N ILE A 528 8.91 25.53 -33.61
CA ILE A 528 8.97 24.53 -34.70
C ILE A 528 10.28 24.68 -35.47
N THR A 529 10.64 25.91 -35.81
CA THR A 529 11.88 26.23 -36.53
C THR A 529 13.11 25.74 -35.78
N THR A 530 13.18 26.00 -34.47
CA THR A 530 14.29 25.55 -33.60
C THR A 530 14.37 24.03 -33.53
N GLU A 531 13.23 23.34 -33.48
CA GLU A 531 13.18 21.87 -33.50
C GLU A 531 13.63 21.29 -34.85
N ILE A 532 13.22 21.87 -35.99
CA ILE A 532 13.72 21.43 -37.31
C ILE A 532 15.23 21.65 -37.42
N ASP A 533 15.76 22.77 -36.92
CA ASP A 533 17.20 23.05 -36.89
C ASP A 533 17.96 22.02 -36.04
N ARG A 534 17.34 21.59 -34.93
CA ARG A 534 17.85 20.48 -34.11
C ARG A 534 17.87 19.18 -34.91
N TYR A 535 16.80 18.80 -35.62
CA TYR A 535 16.77 17.54 -36.36
C TYR A 535 17.81 17.50 -37.50
N ILE A 536 18.01 18.63 -38.19
CA ILE A 536 19.09 18.78 -39.18
C ILE A 536 20.48 18.51 -38.57
N THR A 537 20.65 18.85 -37.29
CA THR A 537 21.92 18.77 -36.54
C THR A 537 22.13 17.41 -35.86
N TRP A 538 21.07 16.81 -35.31
CA TRP A 538 21.04 15.51 -34.64
C TRP A 538 20.17 14.51 -35.40
N PRO A 539 20.70 13.93 -36.51
CA PRO A 539 19.93 13.02 -37.34
C PRO A 539 19.44 11.81 -36.55
N GLY A 540 18.17 11.40 -36.74
CA GLY A 540 17.64 10.13 -36.23
C GLY A 540 17.19 10.17 -34.76
N GLN A 541 17.76 11.06 -33.92
CA GLN A 541 17.42 11.19 -32.50
C GLN A 541 15.93 11.46 -32.30
N ALA A 542 15.34 12.32 -33.13
CA ALA A 542 13.93 12.69 -33.07
C ALA A 542 12.99 11.51 -33.33
N CYS A 543 13.47 10.47 -34.03
CA CYS A 543 12.68 9.28 -34.31
C CYS A 543 12.51 8.35 -33.10
N ALA A 544 13.42 8.45 -32.12
CA ALA A 544 13.49 7.53 -30.99
C ALA A 544 12.24 7.58 -30.08
N TYR A 545 11.70 8.78 -29.85
CA TYR A 545 10.56 9.03 -28.98
C TYR A 545 9.36 8.14 -29.31
N LYS A 546 8.80 8.31 -30.52
CA LYS A 546 7.56 7.64 -30.91
C LYS A 546 7.79 6.16 -31.21
N ILE A 547 8.94 5.77 -31.78
CA ILE A 547 9.25 4.36 -32.00
C ILE A 547 9.36 3.61 -30.65
N GLY A 548 10.01 4.22 -29.66
CA GLY A 548 10.10 3.66 -28.32
C GLY A 548 8.75 3.48 -27.65
N GLU A 549 7.92 4.52 -27.64
CA GLU A 549 6.57 4.46 -27.07
C GLU A 549 5.70 3.41 -27.78
N LEU A 550 5.75 3.34 -29.12
CA LEU A 550 5.05 2.32 -29.88
C LEU A 550 5.47 0.91 -29.47
N LYS A 551 6.78 0.66 -29.30
CA LYS A 551 7.27 -0.66 -28.88
C LYS A 551 6.87 -1.00 -27.45
N ILE A 552 6.96 -0.05 -26.51
CA ILE A 552 6.53 -0.29 -25.11
C ILE A 552 5.02 -0.58 -25.06
N ARG A 553 4.20 0.15 -25.83
CA ARG A 553 2.75 -0.12 -25.96
C ARG A 553 2.46 -1.47 -26.59
N GLU A 554 3.20 -1.85 -27.63
CA GLU A 554 3.13 -3.17 -28.24
C GLU A 554 3.40 -4.26 -27.21
N LEU A 555 4.48 -4.14 -26.44
CA LEU A 555 4.86 -5.10 -25.39
C LEU A 555 3.84 -5.16 -24.26
N ARG A 556 3.31 -4.01 -23.82
CA ARG A 556 2.22 -3.96 -22.83
C ARG A 556 0.99 -4.70 -23.34
N ASN A 557 0.59 -4.45 -24.59
CA ASN A 557 -0.56 -5.10 -25.19
C ASN A 557 -0.34 -6.60 -25.36
N LYS A 558 0.85 -7.01 -25.81
CA LYS A 558 1.25 -8.42 -25.89
C LYS A 558 1.14 -9.08 -24.52
N ALA A 559 1.73 -8.51 -23.48
CA ALA A 559 1.63 -9.02 -22.12
C ALA A 559 0.18 -9.11 -21.62
N LYS A 560 -0.62 -8.07 -21.83
CA LYS A 560 -2.03 -8.04 -21.43
C LYS A 560 -2.85 -9.14 -22.12
N VAL A 561 -2.63 -9.35 -23.42
CA VAL A 561 -3.31 -10.41 -24.20
C VAL A 561 -2.86 -11.80 -23.75
N GLU A 562 -1.55 -12.00 -23.57
CA GLU A 562 -0.96 -13.30 -23.29
C GLU A 562 -1.16 -13.75 -21.83
N LEU A 563 -1.24 -12.82 -20.88
CA LEU A 563 -1.41 -13.11 -19.46
C LEU A 563 -2.86 -13.04 -18.97
N GLY A 564 -3.75 -12.32 -19.68
CA GLY A 564 -5.15 -12.19 -19.29
C GLY A 564 -5.29 -11.69 -17.84
N ASP A 565 -5.99 -12.46 -17.00
CA ASP A 565 -6.20 -12.12 -15.58
C ASP A 565 -4.91 -12.11 -14.73
N LEU A 566 -3.80 -12.67 -15.23
CA LEU A 566 -2.50 -12.63 -14.56
C LEU A 566 -1.74 -11.32 -14.83
N PHE A 567 -2.20 -10.50 -15.77
CA PHE A 567 -1.53 -9.24 -16.09
C PHE A 567 -1.77 -8.21 -14.97
N ASP A 568 -0.70 -7.82 -14.29
CA ASP A 568 -0.68 -6.65 -13.41
C ASP A 568 0.19 -5.54 -14.02
N ILE A 569 -0.34 -4.31 -14.03
CA ILE A 569 0.34 -3.17 -14.65
C ILE A 569 1.59 -2.74 -13.88
N LYS A 570 1.60 -2.89 -12.55
CA LYS A 570 2.75 -2.56 -11.70
C LYS A 570 3.87 -3.57 -11.91
N ASP A 571 3.52 -4.84 -12.13
CA ASP A 571 4.48 -5.87 -12.50
C ASP A 571 5.11 -5.58 -13.87
N PHE A 572 4.31 -5.22 -14.87
CA PHE A 572 4.82 -4.82 -16.18
C PHE A 572 5.77 -3.62 -16.08
N HIS A 573 5.40 -2.56 -15.36
CA HIS A 573 6.27 -1.40 -15.19
C HIS A 573 7.57 -1.72 -14.44
N ALA A 574 7.52 -2.58 -13.43
CA ALA A 574 8.73 -3.05 -12.74
C ALA A 574 9.66 -3.79 -13.70
N VAL A 575 9.13 -4.70 -14.52
CA VAL A 575 9.91 -5.43 -15.53
C VAL A 575 10.59 -4.49 -16.53
N VAL A 576 9.88 -3.43 -16.95
CA VAL A 576 10.41 -2.43 -17.88
C VAL A 576 11.51 -1.57 -17.23
N LEU A 577 11.31 -1.11 -15.99
CA LEU A 577 12.20 -0.10 -15.37
C LEU A 577 13.37 -0.65 -14.56
N GLU A 578 13.22 -1.79 -13.87
CA GLU A 578 14.22 -2.28 -12.89
C GLU A 578 15.53 -2.76 -13.54
N ASN A 579 15.57 -2.89 -14.86
CA ASN A 579 16.76 -3.24 -15.63
C ASN A 579 17.55 -2.00 -16.13
N GLY A 580 17.11 -0.78 -15.82
CA GLY A 580 17.71 0.45 -16.36
C GLY A 580 17.52 0.57 -17.87
N ALA A 581 18.22 1.53 -18.49
CA ALA A 581 18.15 1.73 -19.94
C ALA A 581 18.81 0.56 -20.69
N LEU A 582 18.12 0.06 -21.73
CA LEU A 582 18.51 -1.14 -22.48
C LEU A 582 17.93 -1.11 -23.90
N PRO A 583 18.46 -1.89 -24.87
CA PRO A 583 17.98 -1.86 -26.25
C PRO A 583 16.58 -2.48 -26.33
N LEU A 584 15.70 -1.92 -27.17
CA LEU A 584 14.29 -2.36 -27.27
C LEU A 584 14.13 -3.84 -27.65
N THR A 585 15.08 -4.43 -28.38
CA THR A 585 15.11 -5.87 -28.66
C THR A 585 15.32 -6.71 -27.40
N THR A 586 16.16 -6.26 -26.48
CA THR A 586 16.36 -6.94 -25.19
C THR A 586 15.17 -6.71 -24.26
N LEU A 587 14.52 -5.54 -24.33
CA LEU A 587 13.27 -5.29 -23.60
C LEU A 587 12.20 -6.31 -23.98
N GLU A 588 12.03 -6.57 -25.28
CA GLU A 588 11.10 -7.57 -25.78
C GLU A 588 11.41 -8.96 -25.22
N THR A 589 12.68 -9.41 -25.25
CA THR A 589 13.08 -10.68 -24.64
C THR A 589 12.78 -10.73 -23.14
N ILE A 590 13.07 -9.65 -22.40
CA ILE A 590 12.80 -9.58 -20.96
C ILE A 590 11.30 -9.68 -20.66
N VAL A 591 10.46 -9.01 -21.46
CA VAL A 591 9.00 -9.07 -21.33
C VAL A 591 8.49 -10.45 -21.72
N ASP A 592 8.99 -11.06 -22.79
CA ASP A 592 8.62 -12.40 -23.23
C ASP A 592 8.99 -13.46 -22.19
N ASP A 593 10.20 -13.40 -21.65
CA ASP A 593 10.64 -14.26 -20.56
C ASP A 593 9.77 -14.07 -19.30
N TRP A 594 9.37 -12.83 -19.00
CA TRP A 594 8.46 -12.58 -17.88
C TRP A 594 7.06 -13.16 -18.16
N ILE A 595 6.52 -13.00 -19.36
CA ILE A 595 5.25 -13.60 -19.77
C ILE A 595 5.33 -15.13 -19.64
N GLU A 596 6.37 -15.76 -20.19
CA GLU A 596 6.57 -17.20 -20.10
C GLU A 596 6.74 -17.66 -18.66
N ARG A 597 7.56 -16.99 -17.84
CA ARG A 597 7.69 -17.32 -16.42
C ARG A 597 6.39 -17.17 -15.66
N SER A 598 5.59 -16.15 -15.97
CA SER A 598 4.29 -15.92 -15.33
C SER A 598 3.28 -17.00 -15.76
N LYS A 599 3.30 -17.38 -17.04
CA LYS A 599 2.52 -18.53 -17.56
C LYS A 599 2.99 -19.84 -17.00
N ILE A 600 4.29 -20.08 -16.84
CA ILE A 600 4.86 -21.32 -16.29
C ILE A 600 4.62 -21.38 -14.78
N ALA A 601 4.77 -20.28 -14.05
CA ALA A 601 4.35 -20.20 -12.66
C ALA A 601 2.85 -20.51 -12.55
N ASN A 602 2.04 -20.06 -13.52
CA ASN A 602 0.62 -20.37 -13.64
C ASN A 602 0.29 -21.74 -14.28
N ALA A 603 1.21 -22.42 -14.97
CA ALA A 603 0.97 -23.71 -15.66
C ALA A 603 1.64 -24.88 -14.94
N ARG A 604 2.64 -24.60 -14.09
CA ARG A 604 3.10 -25.50 -13.02
C ARG A 604 2.12 -25.52 -11.85
N THR A 605 0.98 -24.87 -12.02
CA THR A 605 -0.18 -25.02 -11.16
C THR A 605 -0.94 -26.26 -11.63
N SER A 606 -1.02 -27.24 -10.73
CA SER A 606 -2.21 -28.06 -10.52
C SER A 606 -3.09 -28.41 -11.74
N GLU A 607 -3.07 -29.67 -12.20
CA GLU A 607 -4.11 -30.19 -13.12
C GLU A 607 -5.53 -30.10 -12.51
N HIS A 608 -5.65 -29.92 -11.20
CA HIS A 608 -6.92 -29.81 -10.45
C HIS A 608 -6.95 -28.61 -9.47
N PRO A 609 -7.02 -27.34 -9.93
CA PRO A 609 -6.83 -26.14 -9.09
C PRO A 609 -7.70 -26.05 -7.84
N ALA A 610 -8.92 -26.61 -7.91
CA ALA A 610 -9.83 -26.72 -6.79
C ALA A 610 -9.34 -27.72 -5.73
N GLU A 611 -8.78 -28.84 -6.15
CA GLU A 611 -8.22 -29.88 -5.26
C GLU A 611 -6.92 -29.40 -4.63
N ASP A 612 -6.07 -28.71 -5.39
CA ASP A 612 -4.82 -28.13 -4.88
C ASP A 612 -5.09 -27.00 -3.89
N LEU A 613 -6.11 -26.16 -4.14
CA LEU A 613 -6.55 -25.15 -3.16
C LEU A 613 -7.06 -25.81 -1.89
N ALA A 614 -7.94 -26.80 -2.00
CA ALA A 614 -8.48 -27.52 -0.85
C ALA A 614 -7.37 -28.23 -0.06
N LYS A 615 -6.41 -28.84 -0.76
CA LYS A 615 -5.23 -29.46 -0.16
C LYS A 615 -4.37 -28.43 0.56
N LEU A 616 -4.06 -27.30 -0.09
CA LEU A 616 -3.24 -26.25 0.50
C LEU A 616 -3.89 -25.65 1.75
N GLN A 617 -5.20 -25.40 1.72
CA GLN A 617 -5.97 -24.94 2.88
C GLN A 617 -6.01 -25.98 4.00
N THR A 618 -6.07 -27.27 3.66
CA THR A 618 -5.99 -28.37 4.63
C THR A 618 -4.59 -28.45 5.26
N ASP A 619 -3.54 -28.41 4.44
CA ASP A 619 -2.14 -28.38 4.89
C ASP A 619 -1.90 -27.18 5.83
N PHE A 620 -2.38 -25.99 5.43
CA PHE A 620 -2.32 -24.79 6.25
C PHE A 620 -3.08 -24.94 7.55
N SER A 621 -4.30 -25.47 7.53
CA SER A 621 -5.10 -25.64 8.75
C SER A 621 -4.43 -26.61 9.74
N ASN A 622 -3.87 -27.72 9.25
CA ASN A 622 -3.15 -28.69 10.08
C ASN A 622 -1.88 -28.10 10.69
N TRP A 623 -1.13 -27.35 9.89
CA TRP A 623 0.05 -26.61 10.34
C TRP A 623 -0.32 -25.52 11.35
N LEU A 624 -1.40 -24.77 11.10
CA LEU A 624 -1.85 -23.73 12.01
C LEU A 624 -2.25 -24.30 13.38
N MET A 625 -2.84 -25.51 13.42
CA MET A 625 -3.12 -26.24 14.66
C MET A 625 -1.84 -26.72 15.36
N SER A 626 -0.78 -27.10 14.63
CA SER A 626 0.51 -27.45 15.26
C SER A 626 1.19 -26.24 15.90
N GLU A 627 1.05 -25.06 15.29
CA GLU A 627 1.56 -23.81 15.86
C GLU A 627 0.68 -23.30 17.02
N ASN A 628 -0.59 -23.74 17.10
CA ASN A 628 -1.56 -23.33 18.13
C ASN A 628 -2.23 -24.53 18.82
N PRO A 629 -1.46 -25.36 19.56
CA PRO A 629 -1.97 -26.59 20.15
C PRO A 629 -3.02 -26.37 21.24
N GLY A 630 -3.09 -25.17 21.85
CA GLY A 630 -4.18 -24.78 22.74
C GLY A 630 -5.52 -24.64 22.01
N THR A 631 -5.52 -23.98 20.84
CA THR A 631 -6.70 -23.85 19.99
C THR A 631 -7.15 -25.20 19.44
N ALA A 632 -6.21 -26.04 19.02
CA ALA A 632 -6.51 -27.40 18.58
C ALA A 632 -7.27 -28.20 19.66
N ARG A 633 -6.82 -28.12 20.92
CA ARG A 633 -7.50 -28.73 22.07
C ARG A 633 -8.87 -28.11 22.34
N TYR A 634 -8.99 -26.78 22.29
CA TYR A 634 -10.26 -26.07 22.44
C TYR A 634 -11.32 -26.55 21.42
N LEU A 635 -10.87 -26.90 20.21
CA LEU A 635 -11.71 -27.46 19.14
C LEU A 635 -11.89 -28.99 19.21
N ASN A 636 -11.39 -29.64 20.27
CA ASN A 636 -11.39 -31.09 20.46
C ASN A 636 -10.62 -31.87 19.36
N MET A 637 -9.51 -31.32 18.86
CA MET A 637 -8.64 -31.98 17.88
C MET A 637 -7.53 -32.78 18.59
N HIS A 638 -7.57 -34.11 18.46
CA HIS A 638 -6.58 -35.00 19.06
C HIS A 638 -5.22 -34.95 18.36
N GLY A 639 -4.15 -35.23 19.13
CA GLY A 639 -2.77 -35.33 18.61
C GLY A 639 -1.88 -34.13 18.92
N TYR A 640 -2.44 -33.10 19.57
CA TYR A 640 -1.74 -31.89 20.03
C TYR A 640 -1.72 -31.77 21.56
N ASP A 641 -2.23 -32.78 22.26
CA ASP A 641 -2.54 -32.75 23.69
C ASP A 641 -1.31 -32.51 24.57
N GLU A 642 -0.13 -32.93 24.11
CA GLU A 642 1.14 -32.77 24.81
C GLU A 642 1.87 -31.46 24.49
N ASP A 643 1.47 -30.74 23.44
CA ASP A 643 2.23 -29.63 22.87
C ASP A 643 1.83 -28.27 23.43
N VAL A 644 2.80 -27.37 23.52
CA VAL A 644 2.60 -25.99 23.95
C VAL A 644 3.21 -25.07 22.89
N ARG A 645 2.60 -23.92 22.67
CA ARG A 645 3.09 -22.95 21.67
C ARG A 645 4.50 -22.50 22.03
N ASP A 646 5.39 -22.45 21.03
CA ASP A 646 6.73 -21.91 21.16
C ASP A 646 6.70 -20.38 21.02
N PHE A 647 7.11 -19.67 22.08
CA PHE A 647 7.22 -18.21 22.09
C PHE A 647 8.67 -17.73 21.98
N SER A 648 9.57 -18.60 21.50
CA SER A 648 10.95 -18.19 21.19
C SER A 648 11.00 -17.15 20.07
N LEU A 649 12.04 -16.30 20.06
CA LEU A 649 12.23 -15.31 19.00
C LEU A 649 12.35 -15.96 17.61
N LYS A 650 12.96 -17.15 17.55
CA LYS A 650 13.14 -17.92 16.31
C LYS A 650 11.80 -18.41 15.75
N ALA A 651 10.86 -18.81 16.60
CA ALA A 651 9.56 -19.33 16.17
C ALA A 651 8.79 -18.33 15.29
N PHE A 652 8.92 -17.02 15.53
CA PHE A 652 8.27 -15.99 14.72
C PHE A 652 8.86 -15.85 13.32
N ASP A 653 10.19 -15.94 13.22
CA ASP A 653 10.89 -15.89 11.94
C ASP A 653 10.56 -17.15 11.11
N ASP A 654 10.51 -18.32 11.77
CA ASP A 654 10.07 -19.58 11.15
C ASP A 654 8.61 -19.49 10.67
N LEU A 655 7.71 -19.00 11.52
CA LEU A 655 6.29 -18.82 11.23
C LEU A 655 6.08 -17.92 9.99
N LYS A 656 6.85 -16.83 9.88
CA LYS A 656 6.84 -15.96 8.70
C LYS A 656 7.30 -16.70 7.44
N ASN A 657 8.38 -17.47 7.53
CA ASN A 657 8.89 -18.22 6.38
C ASN A 657 7.88 -19.27 5.90
N ASP A 658 7.19 -19.93 6.83
CA ASP A 658 6.12 -20.86 6.49
C ASP A 658 4.91 -20.17 5.85
N VAL A 659 4.48 -19.01 6.37
CA VAL A 659 3.42 -18.20 5.75
C VAL A 659 3.81 -17.77 4.34
N ASP A 660 5.05 -17.31 4.12
CA ASP A 660 5.55 -16.97 2.78
C ASP A 660 5.53 -18.18 1.85
N ASN A 661 5.85 -19.37 2.35
CA ASN A 661 5.76 -20.61 1.60
C ASN A 661 4.31 -20.95 1.22
N PHE A 662 3.35 -20.77 2.13
CA PHE A 662 1.92 -20.93 1.82
C PHE A 662 1.44 -19.90 0.80
N LEU A 663 1.86 -18.64 0.92
CA LEU A 663 1.50 -17.58 -0.01
C LEU A 663 2.08 -17.82 -1.40
N MET A 664 3.33 -18.29 -1.47
CA MET A 664 3.96 -18.71 -2.72
C MET A 664 3.20 -19.88 -3.37
N LYS A 665 2.85 -20.91 -2.59
CA LYS A 665 2.04 -22.05 -3.09
C LYS A 665 0.65 -21.60 -3.54
N LEU A 666 0.01 -20.67 -2.83
CA LEU A 666 -1.31 -20.14 -3.16
C LEU A 666 -1.28 -19.28 -4.43
N ASN A 667 -0.24 -18.46 -4.61
CA ASN A 667 -0.03 -17.69 -5.85
C ASN A 667 0.21 -18.60 -7.07
N ASN A 668 0.66 -19.84 -6.84
CA ASN A 668 0.68 -20.91 -7.84
C ASN A 668 -0.66 -21.66 -7.93
N ILE A 669 -1.80 -21.03 -7.63
CA ILE A 669 -3.13 -21.60 -7.91
C ILE A 669 -3.91 -20.58 -8.76
N PRO A 670 -4.36 -20.95 -9.97
CA PRO A 670 -4.97 -20.04 -10.93
C PRO A 670 -6.37 -19.67 -10.48
N ARG A 671 -6.54 -18.52 -9.83
CA ARG A 671 -7.85 -18.03 -9.34
C ARG A 671 -8.93 -18.03 -10.44
N GLY A 672 -8.58 -17.69 -11.68
CA GLY A 672 -9.51 -17.68 -12.83
C GLY A 672 -10.08 -19.05 -13.19
N ALA A 673 -9.38 -20.14 -12.87
CA ALA A 673 -9.82 -21.51 -13.12
C ALA A 673 -10.68 -22.10 -11.97
N LEU A 674 -10.87 -21.37 -10.88
CA LEU A 674 -11.70 -21.78 -9.76
C LEU A 674 -13.18 -21.46 -10.03
N ASN A 675 -14.09 -22.24 -9.45
CA ASN A 675 -15.51 -21.87 -9.39
C ASN A 675 -15.72 -20.71 -8.41
N GLU A 676 -16.89 -20.06 -8.45
CA GLU A 676 -17.15 -18.87 -7.61
C GLU A 676 -16.99 -19.11 -6.11
N LYS A 677 -17.39 -20.29 -5.60
CA LYS A 677 -17.17 -20.64 -4.20
C LYS A 677 -15.68 -20.67 -3.86
N ASN A 678 -14.90 -21.38 -4.68
CA ASN A 678 -13.47 -21.55 -4.47
C ASN A 678 -12.69 -20.24 -4.69
N LYS A 679 -13.19 -19.31 -5.52
CA LYS A 679 -12.62 -17.95 -5.64
C LYS A 679 -12.74 -17.19 -4.32
N VAL A 680 -13.91 -17.26 -3.67
CA VAL A 680 -14.10 -16.65 -2.34
C VAL A 680 -13.19 -17.29 -1.31
N ASP A 681 -13.09 -18.63 -1.31
CA ASP A 681 -12.17 -19.35 -0.42
C ASP A 681 -10.70 -18.97 -0.67
N PHE A 682 -10.31 -18.80 -1.93
CA PHE A 682 -8.98 -18.34 -2.34
C PHE A 682 -8.69 -16.92 -1.84
N ASP A 683 -9.63 -15.99 -2.02
CA ASP A 683 -9.44 -14.58 -1.67
C ASP A 683 -9.32 -14.39 -0.16
N ILE A 684 -10.18 -15.05 0.63
CA ILE A 684 -10.12 -15.01 2.09
C ILE A 684 -8.80 -15.64 2.58
N PHE A 685 -8.38 -16.76 1.98
CA PHE A 685 -7.13 -17.41 2.36
C PHE A 685 -5.91 -16.53 2.03
N LYS A 686 -5.91 -15.88 0.86
CA LYS A 686 -4.86 -14.94 0.46
C LYS A 686 -4.79 -13.75 1.41
N ASP A 687 -5.95 -13.16 1.74
CA ASP A 687 -6.04 -12.06 2.70
C ASP A 687 -5.54 -12.45 4.09
N THR A 688 -5.86 -13.67 4.55
CA THR A 688 -5.36 -14.24 5.81
C THR A 688 -3.82 -14.29 5.84
N LEU A 689 -3.20 -14.80 4.78
CA LEU A 689 -1.74 -14.93 4.67
C LEU A 689 -1.05 -13.56 4.53
N ILE A 690 -1.60 -12.66 3.69
CA ILE A 690 -1.06 -11.31 3.49
C ILE A 690 -1.15 -10.50 4.77
N THR A 691 -2.25 -10.59 5.51
CA THR A 691 -2.42 -9.86 6.78
C THR A 691 -1.35 -10.24 7.79
N TYR A 692 -1.05 -11.54 7.94
CA TYR A 692 0.05 -11.99 8.79
C TYR A 692 1.42 -11.52 8.26
N HIS A 693 1.67 -11.67 6.95
CA HIS A 693 2.91 -11.26 6.30
C HIS A 693 3.22 -9.76 6.49
N ASP A 694 2.23 -8.90 6.22
CA ASP A 694 2.32 -7.45 6.43
C ASP A 694 2.53 -7.10 7.92
N GLY A 695 1.89 -7.87 8.80
CA GLY A 695 1.94 -7.73 10.25
C GLY A 695 3.29 -8.09 10.87
N TYR A 696 4.07 -8.95 10.24
CA TYR A 696 5.34 -9.47 10.77
C TYR A 696 6.40 -8.38 11.05
N LYS A 697 6.39 -7.28 10.28
CA LYS A 697 7.31 -6.16 10.52
C LYS A 697 7.11 -5.54 11.92
N TRP A 698 5.93 -5.74 12.52
CA TRP A 698 5.54 -5.23 13.83
C TRP A 698 5.75 -6.22 15.00
N ARG A 699 6.35 -7.39 14.76
CA ARG A 699 6.47 -8.47 15.76
C ARG A 699 7.11 -8.04 17.08
N TRP A 700 7.99 -7.05 17.06
CA TRP A 700 8.68 -6.54 18.26
C TRP A 700 7.91 -5.49 19.06
N TYR A 701 6.70 -5.12 18.62
CA TYR A 701 5.85 -4.14 19.31
C TYR A 701 4.82 -4.82 20.20
N ALA A 702 4.06 -5.76 19.63
CA ALA A 702 2.98 -6.45 20.34
C ALA A 702 3.41 -7.79 20.94
N ALA A 703 4.08 -8.63 20.14
CA ALA A 703 4.37 -10.00 20.55
C ALA A 703 5.39 -10.09 21.70
N ASP A 704 6.21 -9.05 21.92
CA ASP A 704 7.16 -9.01 23.03
C ASP A 704 6.55 -8.63 24.40
N ASN A 705 5.23 -8.38 24.45
CA ASN A 705 4.48 -8.09 25.68
C ASN A 705 3.44 -9.17 26.02
N PRO A 706 3.85 -10.43 26.27
CA PRO A 706 2.94 -11.57 26.41
C PRO A 706 2.11 -11.59 27.71
N VAL A 707 2.30 -10.61 28.62
CA VAL A 707 1.61 -10.55 29.90
C VAL A 707 0.96 -9.20 30.11
N ASN A 708 -0.36 -9.18 30.30
CA ASN A 708 -1.14 -7.99 30.60
C ASN A 708 -2.36 -8.34 31.49
N PHE A 709 -3.24 -7.39 31.82
CA PHE A 709 -4.38 -7.67 32.70
C PHE A 709 -5.38 -8.70 32.14
N LEU A 710 -5.53 -8.80 30.81
CA LEU A 710 -6.48 -9.67 30.13
C LEU A 710 -5.87 -11.00 29.72
N GLU A 711 -4.54 -11.10 29.57
CA GLU A 711 -3.88 -12.28 28.98
C GLU A 711 -2.53 -12.60 29.66
N GLY A 712 -2.15 -13.88 29.62
CA GLY A 712 -0.85 -14.38 30.08
C GLY A 712 -0.96 -15.54 31.09
N PRO A 713 0.18 -16.03 31.61
CA PRO A 713 0.25 -17.24 32.42
C PRO A 713 -0.47 -17.15 33.78
N GLN A 714 -0.90 -15.95 34.18
CA GLN A 714 -1.75 -15.70 35.35
C GLN A 714 -3.24 -15.98 35.11
N ILE A 715 -3.63 -16.28 33.86
CA ILE A 715 -5.02 -16.57 33.45
C ILE A 715 -5.11 -17.96 32.80
N ASP A 716 -4.07 -18.39 32.08
CA ASP A 716 -4.02 -19.68 31.36
C ASP A 716 -4.49 -20.89 32.18
N PRO A 717 -4.15 -21.07 33.48
CA PRO A 717 -4.61 -22.23 34.25
C PRO A 717 -6.14 -22.34 34.35
N SER A 718 -6.86 -21.23 34.43
CA SER A 718 -8.32 -21.24 34.49
C SER A 718 -8.93 -21.69 33.15
N ALA A 719 -8.35 -21.24 32.04
CA ALA A 719 -8.77 -21.65 30.69
C ALA A 719 -8.46 -23.14 30.42
N ASP A 720 -7.35 -23.65 30.94
CA ASP A 720 -6.99 -25.07 30.84
C ASP A 720 -7.96 -25.97 31.63
N VAL A 721 -8.43 -25.53 32.81
CA VAL A 721 -9.44 -26.27 33.60
C VAL A 721 -10.72 -26.47 32.81
N GLU A 722 -11.23 -25.42 32.16
CA GLU A 722 -12.47 -25.48 31.37
C GLU A 722 -12.36 -26.42 30.16
N GLN A 723 -11.14 -26.71 29.70
CA GLN A 723 -10.84 -27.58 28.57
C GLN A 723 -10.44 -29.00 28.99
N LEU A 724 -10.58 -29.38 30.27
CA LEU A 724 -10.34 -30.75 30.71
C LEU A 724 -11.55 -31.65 30.37
N PRO A 725 -11.37 -32.76 29.64
CA PRO A 725 -12.42 -33.74 29.43
C PRO A 725 -12.88 -34.35 30.77
N ASN A 726 -14.18 -34.58 30.90
CA ASN A 726 -14.76 -35.22 32.09
C ASN A 726 -14.56 -36.76 32.09
N ASP A 727 -14.11 -37.35 30.99
CA ASP A 727 -14.02 -38.79 30.73
C ASP A 727 -12.63 -39.25 30.28
N MET A 728 -11.58 -38.67 30.87
CA MET A 728 -10.18 -38.95 30.53
C MET A 728 -9.79 -40.44 30.68
N ASN A 729 -9.05 -40.95 29.70
CA ASN A 729 -8.38 -42.25 29.75
C ASN A 729 -6.89 -42.11 30.16
N LEU A 730 -6.16 -43.23 30.25
CA LEU A 730 -4.75 -43.23 30.66
C LEU A 730 -3.86 -42.32 29.80
N THR A 731 -4.02 -42.35 28.48
CA THR A 731 -3.25 -41.49 27.56
C THR A 731 -3.53 -40.02 27.84
N ASP A 732 -4.79 -39.65 28.07
CA ASP A 732 -5.15 -38.26 28.33
C ASP A 732 -4.49 -37.73 29.61
N PHE A 733 -4.43 -38.55 30.67
CA PHE A 733 -3.74 -38.18 31.92
C PHE A 733 -2.23 -38.04 31.72
N GLU A 734 -1.63 -38.93 30.93
CA GLU A 734 -0.20 -38.88 30.59
C GLU A 734 0.12 -37.62 29.77
N SER A 735 -0.70 -37.31 28.76
CA SER A 735 -0.50 -36.13 27.91
C SER A 735 -0.71 -34.82 28.68
N PHE A 736 -1.70 -34.76 29.58
CA PHE A 736 -1.89 -33.63 30.48
C PHE A 736 -0.64 -33.35 31.33
N ILE A 737 -0.09 -34.38 31.99
CA ILE A 737 1.13 -34.26 32.81
C ILE A 737 2.31 -33.78 31.96
N THR A 738 2.47 -34.32 30.75
CA THR A 738 3.53 -33.92 29.82
C THR A 738 3.42 -32.45 29.43
N ARG A 739 2.21 -31.98 29.10
CA ARG A 739 1.93 -30.58 28.73
C ARG A 739 2.28 -29.61 29.85
N ILE A 740 1.77 -29.85 31.07
CA ILE A 740 2.10 -29.02 32.24
C ILE A 740 3.60 -29.01 32.52
N GLY A 741 4.29 -30.12 32.25
CA GLY A 741 5.75 -30.21 32.34
C GLY A 741 6.51 -29.25 31.41
N LYS A 742 5.89 -28.76 30.31
CA LYS A 742 6.51 -27.81 29.36
C LYS A 742 6.31 -26.33 29.76
N TYR A 743 5.35 -26.01 30.62
CA TYR A 743 5.05 -24.63 31.04
C TYR A 743 6.25 -23.88 31.64
N PRO A 744 7.11 -24.46 32.51
CA PRO A 744 8.29 -23.76 33.00
C PRO A 744 9.21 -23.21 31.90
N ASN A 745 9.35 -23.92 30.77
CA ASN A 745 10.14 -23.44 29.63
C ASN A 745 9.46 -22.24 28.94
N GLN A 746 8.15 -22.33 28.73
CA GLN A 746 7.36 -21.24 28.15
C GLN A 746 7.43 -19.97 29.02
N MET A 747 7.49 -20.09 30.35
CA MET A 747 7.66 -18.94 31.24
C MET A 747 9.01 -18.23 31.01
N ASN A 748 10.07 -18.98 30.72
CA ASN A 748 11.38 -18.41 30.39
C ASN A 748 11.38 -17.71 29.02
N GLN A 749 10.61 -18.22 28.06
CA GLN A 749 10.40 -17.55 26.78
C GLN A 749 9.68 -16.22 26.99
N PHE A 750 8.61 -16.18 27.80
CA PHE A 750 7.93 -14.93 28.14
C PHE A 750 8.86 -13.90 28.80
N LYS A 751 9.69 -14.29 29.78
CA LYS A 751 10.70 -13.40 30.37
C LYS A 751 11.65 -12.84 29.31
N THR A 752 12.16 -13.70 28.42
CA THR A 752 13.06 -13.31 27.32
C THR A 752 12.43 -12.26 26.40
N ARG A 753 11.14 -12.41 26.10
CA ARG A 753 10.39 -11.44 25.30
C ARG A 753 10.18 -10.12 26.02
N MET A 754 9.81 -10.18 27.29
CA MET A 754 9.66 -9.00 28.12
C MET A 754 10.98 -8.23 28.28
N ASP A 755 12.12 -8.93 28.37
CA ASP A 755 13.46 -8.31 28.33
C ASP A 755 13.71 -7.61 26.98
N LYS A 756 13.26 -8.20 25.87
CA LYS A 756 13.34 -7.56 24.56
C LYS A 756 12.47 -6.31 24.49
N ALA A 757 11.22 -6.36 24.98
CA ALA A 757 10.36 -5.17 25.06
C ALA A 757 10.98 -4.04 25.91
N ILE A 758 11.68 -4.38 27.00
CA ILE A 758 12.46 -3.40 27.78
C ILE A 758 13.58 -2.79 26.92
N SER A 759 14.34 -3.61 26.19
CA SER A 759 15.48 -3.15 25.39
C SER A 759 15.09 -2.26 24.21
N GLU A 760 13.92 -2.52 23.60
CA GLU A 760 13.41 -1.78 22.43
C GLU A 760 12.52 -0.59 22.84
N GLY A 761 12.16 -0.47 24.13
CA GLY A 761 11.33 0.63 24.62
C GLY A 761 9.83 0.49 24.34
N HIS A 762 9.35 -0.72 24.04
CA HIS A 762 7.95 -1.00 23.71
C HIS A 762 7.21 -1.72 24.84
N THR A 763 7.40 -1.31 26.09
CA THR A 763 6.77 -1.97 27.25
C THR A 763 5.28 -1.63 27.41
N ASN A 764 4.57 -2.45 28.18
CA ASN A 764 3.20 -2.18 28.59
C ASN A 764 3.07 -0.92 29.46
N HIS A 765 1.88 -0.33 29.45
CA HIS A 765 1.55 0.81 30.31
C HIS A 765 1.23 0.36 31.75
N ASN A 766 1.45 1.24 32.73
CA ASN A 766 1.15 0.96 34.14
C ASN A 766 -0.29 0.49 34.38
N ALA A 767 -1.26 1.13 33.73
CA ALA A 767 -2.68 0.77 33.83
C ALA A 767 -3.01 -0.63 33.26
N SER A 768 -2.18 -1.18 32.37
CA SER A 768 -2.36 -2.56 31.86
C SER A 768 -1.74 -3.61 32.79
N MET A 769 -0.83 -3.21 33.68
CA MET A 769 -0.07 -4.13 34.55
C MET A 769 -0.52 -4.10 36.02
N PHE A 770 -1.28 -3.10 36.45
CA PHE A 770 -1.55 -2.87 37.88
C PHE A 770 -2.23 -4.03 38.62
N ARG A 771 -3.04 -4.85 37.93
CA ARG A 771 -3.73 -6.02 38.50
C ARG A 771 -3.01 -7.34 38.26
N VAL A 772 -1.95 -7.36 37.44
CA VAL A 772 -1.27 -8.60 37.02
C VAL A 772 -0.67 -9.32 38.22
N ILE A 773 0.03 -8.61 39.11
CA ILE A 773 0.64 -9.22 40.31
C ILE A 773 -0.41 -9.88 41.20
N LYS A 774 -1.55 -9.20 41.42
CA LYS A 774 -2.64 -9.75 42.23
C LYS A 774 -3.18 -11.05 41.63
N ARG A 775 -3.35 -11.12 40.31
CA ARG A 775 -3.77 -12.36 39.62
C ARG A 775 -2.78 -13.51 39.83
N PHE A 776 -1.47 -13.26 39.76
CA PHE A 776 -0.48 -14.27 40.11
C PHE A 776 -0.61 -14.73 41.57
N GLU A 777 -0.80 -13.80 42.51
CA GLU A 777 -0.99 -14.13 43.93
C GLU A 777 -2.25 -14.96 44.19
N ASP A 778 -3.31 -14.76 43.40
CA ASP A 778 -4.56 -15.51 43.53
C ASP A 778 -4.43 -16.97 43.08
N ILE A 779 -3.54 -17.26 42.13
CA ILE A 779 -3.35 -18.63 41.59
C ILE A 779 -2.14 -19.38 42.19
N ILE A 780 -1.15 -18.67 42.74
CA ILE A 780 0.04 -19.29 43.34
C ILE A 780 -0.33 -19.85 44.72
N THR A 781 -0.34 -21.18 44.84
CA THR A 781 -0.62 -21.90 46.08
C THR A 781 0.66 -22.41 46.75
N SER A 782 0.58 -22.69 48.06
CA SER A 782 1.72 -23.23 48.83
C SER A 782 2.03 -24.70 48.53
N GLU A 783 1.03 -25.46 48.07
CA GLU A 783 1.13 -26.88 47.75
C GLU A 783 0.48 -27.14 46.38
N ALA A 784 1.01 -28.13 45.64
CA ALA A 784 0.51 -28.51 44.31
C ALA A 784 -0.95 -28.98 44.36
N GLU A 785 -1.37 -29.59 45.47
CA GLU A 785 -2.70 -30.14 45.67
C GLU A 785 -3.80 -29.08 45.74
N ALA A 786 -3.45 -27.85 46.13
CA ALA A 786 -4.36 -26.72 46.18
C ALA A 786 -4.42 -25.96 44.86
N PHE A 787 -3.55 -26.28 43.89
CA PHE A 787 -3.48 -25.56 42.63
C PHE A 787 -4.75 -25.82 41.78
N PRO A 788 -5.33 -24.80 41.12
CA PRO A 788 -6.60 -24.95 40.39
C PRO A 788 -6.64 -26.07 39.34
N LEU A 789 -5.50 -26.44 38.75
CA LEU A 789 -5.43 -27.56 37.78
C LEU A 789 -5.38 -28.95 38.44
N TYR A 790 -4.96 -29.06 39.70
CA TYR A 790 -4.81 -30.37 40.35
C TYR A 790 -6.15 -30.96 40.79
N LEU A 791 -7.06 -30.13 41.31
CA LEU A 791 -8.34 -30.60 41.85
C LEU A 791 -9.20 -31.28 40.77
N PRO A 792 -9.49 -30.64 39.61
CA PRO A 792 -10.26 -31.27 38.53
C PRO A 792 -9.56 -32.53 37.99
N PHE A 793 -8.23 -32.48 37.82
CA PHE A 793 -7.44 -33.64 37.41
C PHE A 793 -7.63 -34.83 38.36
N ASN A 794 -7.56 -34.59 39.68
CA ASN A 794 -7.67 -35.64 40.67
C ASN A 794 -9.10 -36.20 40.76
N GLU A 795 -10.12 -35.35 40.69
CA GLU A 795 -11.53 -35.75 40.67
C GLU A 795 -11.84 -36.64 39.45
N THR A 796 -11.40 -36.23 38.26
CA THR A 796 -11.56 -37.04 37.04
C THR A 796 -10.82 -38.38 37.15
N LEU A 797 -9.61 -38.39 37.73
CA LEU A 797 -8.84 -39.62 37.93
C LEU A 797 -9.52 -40.57 38.93
N ASP A 798 -10.16 -40.05 39.98
CA ASP A 798 -10.94 -40.85 40.92
C ASP A 798 -12.14 -41.51 40.24
N ASN A 799 -12.86 -40.75 39.41
CA ASN A 799 -14.04 -41.23 38.68
C ASN A 799 -13.72 -42.20 37.52
N THR A 800 -12.45 -42.26 37.08
CA THR A 800 -12.03 -43.13 35.98
C THR A 800 -11.86 -44.58 36.45
N THR A 801 -12.74 -45.48 35.99
CA THR A 801 -12.72 -46.91 36.39
C THR A 801 -11.77 -47.78 35.58
N SER A 802 -11.28 -47.28 34.44
CA SER A 802 -10.40 -48.02 33.51
C SER A 802 -8.92 -48.06 33.92
N ILE A 803 -8.53 -47.37 34.99
CA ILE A 803 -7.13 -47.23 35.46
C ILE A 803 -6.97 -47.89 36.84
N THR A 804 -5.92 -48.70 37.00
CA THR A 804 -5.64 -49.39 38.28
C THR A 804 -5.15 -48.44 39.37
N ASP A 805 -5.43 -48.75 40.63
CA ASP A 805 -5.04 -47.91 41.78
C ASP A 805 -3.53 -47.61 41.83
N ASN A 806 -2.69 -48.59 41.50
CA ASN A 806 -1.24 -48.40 41.42
C ASN A 806 -0.87 -47.35 40.36
N LYS A 807 -1.52 -47.39 39.19
CA LYS A 807 -1.27 -46.41 38.13
C LYS A 807 -1.84 -45.04 38.47
N LYS A 808 -3.01 -44.97 39.12
CA LYS A 808 -3.56 -43.70 39.66
C LYS A 808 -2.59 -43.04 40.65
N ALA A 809 -2.00 -43.82 41.56
CA ALA A 809 -1.00 -43.31 42.51
C ALA A 809 0.27 -42.77 41.80
N GLU A 810 0.74 -43.45 40.75
CA GLU A 810 1.87 -42.98 39.93
C GLU A 810 1.55 -41.66 39.21
N LEU A 811 0.38 -41.57 38.57
CA LEU A 811 -0.08 -40.36 37.88
C LEU A 811 -0.19 -39.18 38.84
N ARG A 812 -0.76 -39.36 40.04
CA ARG A 812 -0.81 -38.33 41.08
C ARG A 812 0.58 -37.81 41.46
N ARG A 813 1.52 -38.71 41.71
CA ARG A 813 2.89 -38.32 42.06
C ARG A 813 3.52 -37.47 40.97
N ARG A 814 3.41 -37.90 39.71
CA ARG A 814 3.97 -37.17 38.56
C ARG A 814 3.27 -35.83 38.31
N ALA A 815 1.95 -35.79 38.43
CA ALA A 815 1.16 -34.55 38.33
C ALA A 815 1.60 -33.53 39.38
N LYS A 816 1.73 -33.94 40.65
CA LYS A 816 2.26 -33.08 41.73
C LYS A 816 3.67 -32.56 41.42
N GLU A 817 4.55 -33.41 40.91
CA GLU A 817 5.92 -33.03 40.56
C GLU A 817 5.97 -31.96 39.45
N VAL A 818 5.17 -32.09 38.38
CA VAL A 818 5.15 -31.09 37.30
C VAL A 818 4.45 -29.81 37.71
N ILE A 819 3.36 -29.90 38.47
CA ILE A 819 2.64 -28.72 38.98
C ILE A 819 3.51 -27.94 39.96
N GLN A 820 4.26 -28.62 40.84
CA GLN A 820 5.16 -27.93 41.76
C GLN A 820 6.24 -27.14 41.02
N LYS A 821 6.79 -27.69 39.92
CA LYS A 821 7.74 -26.96 39.05
C LYS A 821 7.08 -25.76 38.37
N TYR A 822 5.84 -25.92 37.92
CA TYR A 822 5.09 -24.82 37.32
C TYR A 822 4.82 -23.70 38.33
N LEU A 823 4.38 -24.02 39.56
CA LEU A 823 4.22 -23.06 40.66
C LEU A 823 5.50 -22.28 40.96
N THR A 824 6.66 -22.95 40.96
CA THR A 824 7.96 -22.28 41.09
C THR A 824 8.19 -21.29 39.95
N SER A 825 7.96 -21.71 38.69
CA SER A 825 8.14 -20.81 37.54
C SER A 825 7.18 -19.63 37.51
N LEU A 826 5.93 -19.80 37.97
CA LEU A 826 4.94 -18.72 38.15
C LEU A 826 5.40 -17.72 39.21
N THR A 827 5.96 -18.22 40.33
CA THR A 827 6.52 -17.37 41.39
C THR A 827 7.68 -16.53 40.86
N GLU A 828 8.62 -17.16 40.14
CA GLU A 828 9.73 -16.44 39.52
C GLU A 828 9.27 -15.43 38.46
N MET A 829 8.21 -15.74 37.71
CA MET A 829 7.64 -14.81 36.73
C MET A 829 7.00 -13.60 37.43
N LYS A 830 6.21 -13.82 38.48
CA LYS A 830 5.65 -12.75 39.31
C LYS A 830 6.75 -11.85 39.87
N ASP A 831 7.80 -12.45 40.43
CA ASP A 831 8.93 -11.71 41.00
C ASP A 831 9.71 -10.94 39.94
N TYR A 832 9.91 -11.51 38.75
CA TYR A 832 10.52 -10.82 37.62
C TYR A 832 9.67 -9.62 37.16
N ILE A 833 8.35 -9.80 37.01
CA ILE A 833 7.45 -8.71 36.62
C ILE A 833 7.53 -7.58 37.65
N GLN A 834 7.38 -7.91 38.93
CA GLN A 834 7.34 -6.95 40.02
C GLN A 834 8.67 -6.21 40.20
N ASN A 835 9.80 -6.92 40.15
CA ASN A 835 11.10 -6.38 40.51
C ASN A 835 11.92 -5.87 39.32
N THR A 836 11.59 -6.30 38.09
CA THR A 836 12.32 -5.93 36.87
C THR A 836 11.41 -5.19 35.90
N TYR A 837 10.43 -5.88 35.30
CA TYR A 837 9.65 -5.32 34.18
C TYR A 837 8.84 -4.08 34.57
N MET A 838 8.23 -4.07 35.76
CA MET A 838 7.43 -2.93 36.24
C MET A 838 8.21 -1.61 36.35
N LYS A 839 9.55 -1.66 36.48
CA LYS A 839 10.40 -0.46 36.51
C LYS A 839 10.52 0.23 35.16
N HIS A 840 10.19 -0.47 34.08
CA HIS A 840 10.36 -0.01 32.70
C HIS A 840 9.03 0.26 31.99
N LEU A 841 7.90 0.28 32.70
CA LEU A 841 6.59 0.53 32.10
C LEU A 841 6.52 1.93 31.50
N ARG A 842 5.95 2.02 30.30
CA ARG A 842 5.69 3.30 29.64
C ARG A 842 4.67 4.11 30.43
N GLN A 843 4.85 5.44 30.39
CA GLN A 843 3.98 6.40 31.09
C GLN A 843 2.87 6.99 30.21
N ALA A 844 3.07 7.03 28.89
CA ALA A 844 2.03 7.51 27.98
C ALA A 844 1.01 6.40 27.69
N PHE A 845 -0.25 6.78 27.50
CA PHE A 845 -1.38 5.86 27.34
C PHE A 845 -1.46 5.23 25.94
N GLY A 846 -1.20 5.99 24.88
CA GLY A 846 -1.23 5.49 23.50
C GLY A 846 0.09 4.85 23.06
N VAL A 847 0.02 3.97 22.07
CA VAL A 847 1.20 3.36 21.41
C VAL A 847 1.90 4.31 20.45
N ASN A 848 1.29 5.46 20.13
CA ASN A 848 1.83 6.53 19.29
C ASN A 848 3.17 7.10 19.79
N VAL A 849 3.53 6.85 21.05
CA VAL A 849 4.81 7.24 21.64
C VAL A 849 5.96 6.28 21.30
N TRP A 850 5.65 5.08 20.82
CA TRP A 850 6.66 4.16 20.30
C TRP A 850 7.22 4.72 19.00
N THR A 851 8.45 4.34 18.68
CA THR A 851 8.99 4.59 17.33
C THR A 851 8.05 3.94 16.31
N HIS A 852 7.61 4.66 15.28
CA HIS A 852 6.57 4.19 14.35
C HIS A 852 5.21 3.81 14.98
N GLY A 853 4.88 4.36 16.15
CA GLY A 853 3.67 4.00 16.89
C GLY A 853 2.35 4.30 16.17
N ASN A 854 2.31 5.31 15.31
CA ASN A 854 1.12 5.64 14.52
C ASN A 854 0.91 4.62 13.39
N GLU A 855 1.98 4.27 12.70
CA GLU A 855 1.99 3.27 11.62
C GLU A 855 1.69 1.87 12.16
N PHE A 856 2.19 1.56 13.37
CA PHE A 856 1.81 0.35 14.11
C PHE A 856 0.31 0.34 14.41
N TYR A 857 -0.24 1.44 14.94
CA TYR A 857 -1.67 1.53 15.25
C TYR A 857 -2.55 1.44 14.00
N GLU A 858 -2.14 2.04 12.88
CA GLU A 858 -2.83 1.89 11.60
C GLU A 858 -2.83 0.44 11.12
N ALA A 859 -1.71 -0.29 11.30
CA ALA A 859 -1.67 -1.71 11.00
C ALA A 859 -2.59 -2.54 11.92
N CYS A 860 -2.70 -2.19 13.20
CA CYS A 860 -3.69 -2.79 14.10
C CYS A 860 -5.13 -2.51 13.64
N LEU A 861 -5.44 -1.29 13.19
CA LEU A 861 -6.75 -0.95 12.65
C LEU A 861 -7.05 -1.75 11.39
N LYS A 862 -6.11 -1.86 10.45
CA LYS A 862 -6.26 -2.70 9.24
C LYS A 862 -6.54 -4.15 9.62
N TRP A 863 -5.84 -4.69 10.63
CA TRP A 863 -6.04 -6.06 11.11
C TRP A 863 -7.44 -6.28 11.71
N HIS A 864 -7.92 -5.36 12.55
CA HIS A 864 -9.24 -5.48 13.20
C HIS A 864 -10.42 -5.18 12.27
N LEU A 865 -10.26 -4.17 11.40
CA LEU A 865 -11.34 -3.64 10.57
C LEU A 865 -11.41 -4.31 9.19
N SER A 866 -10.30 -4.88 8.70
CA SER A 866 -10.14 -5.36 7.32
C SER A 866 -10.50 -4.30 6.26
N LEU A 867 -10.44 -3.03 6.65
CA LEU A 867 -10.74 -1.87 5.82
C LEU A 867 -9.57 -0.89 5.87
N PRO A 868 -9.26 -0.18 4.77
CA PRO A 868 -8.16 0.78 4.71
C PRO A 868 -8.56 2.13 5.33
N LEU A 869 -9.12 2.11 6.54
CA LEU A 869 -9.55 3.32 7.26
C LEU A 869 -8.40 3.88 8.09
N LYS A 870 -8.21 5.21 8.02
CA LYS A 870 -7.21 5.91 8.83
C LYS A 870 -7.70 6.12 10.26
N PRO A 871 -6.79 6.21 11.25
CA PRO A 871 -7.14 6.49 12.65
C PRO A 871 -8.08 7.68 12.85
N GLU A 872 -7.84 8.79 12.14
CA GLU A 872 -8.64 10.02 12.24
C GLU A 872 -10.06 9.81 11.70
N GLU A 873 -10.19 9.03 10.63
CA GLU A 873 -11.49 8.70 10.06
C GLU A 873 -12.30 7.82 11.03
N VAL A 874 -11.67 6.81 11.62
CA VAL A 874 -12.32 5.95 12.63
C VAL A 874 -12.74 6.77 13.85
N HIS A 875 -11.87 7.67 14.32
CA HIS A 875 -12.17 8.55 15.44
C HIS A 875 -13.37 9.45 15.16
N GLN A 876 -13.39 10.10 13.99
CA GLN A 876 -14.49 10.99 13.62
C GLN A 876 -15.82 10.23 13.48
N LYS A 877 -15.83 9.05 12.85
CA LYS A 877 -17.03 8.20 12.79
C LYS A 877 -17.54 7.84 14.18
N GLY A 878 -16.63 7.56 15.12
CA GLY A 878 -16.98 7.31 16.52
C GLY A 878 -17.66 8.51 17.19
N ILE A 879 -17.12 9.73 16.99
CA ILE A 879 -17.73 10.96 17.50
C ILE A 879 -19.12 11.18 16.90
N ASP A 880 -19.28 10.96 15.60
CA ASP A 880 -20.55 11.13 14.90
C ASP A 880 -21.62 10.15 15.42
N GLU A 881 -21.24 8.87 15.64
CA GLU A 881 -22.14 7.87 16.21
C GLU A 881 -22.50 8.16 17.68
N VAL A 882 -21.55 8.63 18.50
CA VAL A 882 -21.83 9.07 19.88
C VAL A 882 -22.86 10.20 19.89
N HIS A 883 -22.74 11.18 19.00
CA HIS A 883 -23.72 12.26 18.88
C HIS A 883 -25.09 11.75 18.42
N ARG A 884 -25.13 10.85 17.42
CA ARG A 884 -26.37 10.26 16.92
C ARG A 884 -27.10 9.47 18.01
N ILE A 885 -26.41 8.55 18.69
CA ILE A 885 -26.97 7.70 19.75
C ILE A 885 -27.41 8.53 20.96
N SER A 886 -26.60 9.52 21.37
CA SER A 886 -26.97 10.43 22.46
C SER A 886 -28.27 11.18 22.16
N SER A 887 -28.48 11.58 20.90
CA SER A 887 -29.71 12.24 20.47
C SER A 887 -30.94 11.31 20.55
N GLU A 888 -30.78 10.02 20.24
CA GLU A 888 -31.85 9.03 20.39
C GLU A 888 -32.18 8.75 21.87
N ILE A 889 -31.17 8.66 22.73
CA ILE A 889 -31.36 8.51 24.19
C ILE A 889 -32.16 9.68 24.76
N GLN A 890 -31.85 10.92 24.35
CA GLN A 890 -32.59 12.11 24.79
C GLN A 890 -34.06 12.08 24.35
N LYS A 891 -34.36 11.54 23.16
CA LYS A 891 -35.76 11.32 22.73
C LYS A 891 -36.45 10.28 23.63
N ILE A 892 -35.76 9.22 24.03
CA ILE A 892 -36.28 8.23 24.99
C ILE A 892 -36.57 8.89 26.34
N PHE A 893 -35.65 9.67 26.89
CA PHE A 893 -35.85 10.38 28.15
C PHE A 893 -37.06 11.30 28.11
N LYS A 894 -37.22 12.06 27.02
CA LYS A 894 -38.40 12.90 26.81
C LYS A 894 -39.70 12.08 26.81
N ARG A 895 -39.71 10.90 26.16
CA ARG A 895 -40.88 9.99 26.17
C ARG A 895 -41.19 9.46 27.56
N LEU A 896 -40.17 9.26 28.40
CA LEU A 896 -40.29 8.75 29.76
C LEU A 896 -40.47 9.86 30.82
N ASN A 897 -40.56 11.13 30.41
CA ASN A 897 -40.58 12.30 31.29
C ASN A 897 -39.37 12.37 32.26
N LEU A 898 -38.21 11.89 31.81
CA LEU A 898 -36.94 12.02 32.54
C LEU A 898 -36.23 13.29 32.08
N THR A 899 -35.71 14.06 33.03
CA THR A 899 -35.02 15.34 32.77
C THR A 899 -33.60 15.29 33.32
N GLY A 900 -32.62 15.69 32.53
CA GLY A 900 -31.21 15.72 32.91
C GLY A 900 -30.31 15.29 31.76
N THR A 901 -29.01 15.37 31.97
CA THR A 901 -27.99 14.80 31.08
C THR A 901 -28.08 13.27 31.07
N THR A 902 -27.55 12.64 30.02
CA THR A 902 -27.41 11.16 29.93
C THR A 902 -26.78 10.57 31.18
N LYS A 903 -25.71 11.21 31.68
CA LYS A 903 -25.04 10.76 32.90
C LYS A 903 -25.95 10.82 34.12
N GLU A 904 -26.62 11.95 34.36
CA GLU A 904 -27.49 12.12 35.53
C GLU A 904 -28.64 11.11 35.55
N VAL A 905 -29.29 10.88 34.40
CA VAL A 905 -30.39 9.93 34.31
C VAL A 905 -29.89 8.49 34.50
N PHE A 906 -28.74 8.12 33.91
CA PHE A 906 -28.14 6.80 34.11
C PHE A 906 -27.68 6.56 35.54
N ASP A 907 -27.07 7.56 36.20
CA ASP A 907 -26.69 7.47 37.62
C ASP A 907 -27.92 7.22 38.51
N LEU A 908 -29.06 7.85 38.20
CA LEU A 908 -30.33 7.67 38.91
C LEU A 908 -30.90 6.26 38.74
N ILE A 909 -30.93 5.73 37.51
CA ILE A 909 -31.57 4.43 37.24
C ILE A 909 -30.64 3.24 37.54
N LYS A 910 -29.31 3.40 37.47
CA LYS A 910 -28.35 2.30 37.74
C LYS A 910 -28.51 1.74 39.16
N HIS A 911 -28.87 2.60 40.11
CA HIS A 911 -29.03 2.23 41.53
C HIS A 911 -30.48 2.06 41.97
N ASP A 912 -31.45 2.14 41.04
CA ASP A 912 -32.86 1.94 41.37
C ASP A 912 -33.10 0.46 41.71
N PRO A 913 -33.53 0.10 42.94
CA PRO A 913 -33.71 -1.29 43.33
C PRO A 913 -34.66 -2.07 42.42
N LYS A 914 -35.56 -1.41 41.67
CA LYS A 914 -36.45 -2.09 40.73
C LYS A 914 -35.74 -2.73 39.54
N PHE A 915 -34.52 -2.28 39.24
CA PHE A 915 -33.71 -2.80 38.14
C PHE A 915 -32.61 -3.74 38.62
N LEU A 916 -32.48 -4.00 39.92
CA LEU A 916 -31.47 -4.87 40.49
C LEU A 916 -32.10 -6.19 40.92
N LEU A 917 -31.36 -7.29 40.75
CA LEU A 917 -31.76 -8.61 41.22
C LEU A 917 -30.92 -9.00 42.45
N ASN A 918 -31.54 -9.76 43.35
CA ASN A 918 -31.04 -9.91 44.73
C ASN A 918 -30.07 -11.10 44.90
N SER A 919 -29.81 -11.88 43.85
CA SER A 919 -28.90 -13.03 43.89
C SER A 919 -28.35 -13.39 42.51
N THR A 920 -27.21 -14.08 42.51
CA THR A 920 -26.59 -14.66 41.31
C THR A 920 -27.53 -15.62 40.57
N ASP A 921 -28.27 -16.45 41.31
CA ASP A 921 -29.23 -17.40 40.74
C ASP A 921 -30.38 -16.68 40.03
N ALA A 922 -30.88 -15.58 40.61
CA ALA A 922 -31.94 -14.80 39.98
C ALA A 922 -31.48 -14.15 38.67
N ILE A 923 -30.22 -13.70 38.60
CA ILE A 923 -29.62 -13.14 37.38
C ILE A 923 -29.50 -14.23 36.30
N LEU A 924 -29.00 -15.42 36.65
CA LEU A 924 -28.86 -16.54 35.71
C LEU A 924 -30.21 -17.00 35.17
N GLU A 925 -31.23 -17.12 36.02
CA GLU A 925 -32.58 -17.50 35.58
C GLU A 925 -33.22 -16.41 34.70
N GLU A 926 -33.01 -15.12 34.99
CA GLU A 926 -33.51 -14.04 34.13
C GLU A 926 -32.86 -14.08 32.73
N TYR A 927 -31.56 -14.32 32.63
CA TYR A 927 -30.90 -14.50 31.33
C TYR A 927 -31.44 -15.72 30.57
N LYS A 928 -31.65 -16.86 31.25
CA LYS A 928 -32.28 -18.03 30.62
C LYS A 928 -33.69 -17.72 30.13
N ASP A 929 -34.48 -17.00 30.92
CA ASP A 929 -35.84 -16.62 30.54
C ASP A 929 -35.84 -15.68 29.33
N ILE A 930 -34.95 -14.69 29.30
CA ILE A 930 -34.76 -13.80 28.14
C ILE A 930 -34.40 -14.62 26.90
N ILE A 931 -33.35 -15.44 26.97
CA ILE A 931 -32.82 -16.18 25.83
C ILE A 931 -33.83 -17.21 25.32
N PHE A 932 -34.27 -18.12 26.19
CA PHE A 932 -35.03 -19.30 25.77
C PHE A 932 -36.53 -19.04 25.63
N LYS A 933 -37.10 -18.09 26.39
CA LYS A 933 -38.56 -17.80 26.35
C LYS A 933 -38.91 -16.55 25.56
N ARG A 934 -38.08 -15.50 25.58
CA ARG A 934 -38.37 -14.23 24.88
C ARG A 934 -37.75 -14.17 23.49
N ILE A 935 -36.47 -14.55 23.34
CA ILE A 935 -35.76 -14.40 22.07
C ILE A 935 -35.94 -15.61 21.16
N GLN A 936 -35.58 -16.81 21.62
CA GLN A 936 -35.53 -18.02 20.79
C GLN A 936 -36.81 -18.32 19.98
N PRO A 937 -38.04 -18.19 20.54
CA PRO A 937 -39.27 -18.43 19.77
C PRO A 937 -39.46 -17.49 18.58
N ASN A 938 -38.80 -16.33 18.58
CA ASN A 938 -38.91 -15.32 17.54
C ASN A 938 -37.84 -15.45 16.45
N LEU A 939 -36.77 -16.25 16.65
CA LEU A 939 -35.71 -16.43 15.66
C LEU A 939 -36.19 -16.89 14.27
N PRO A 940 -37.15 -17.83 14.15
CA PRO A 940 -37.63 -18.28 12.83
C PRO A 940 -38.29 -17.17 12.00
N LYS A 941 -38.65 -16.03 12.60
CA LYS A 941 -39.19 -14.87 11.86
C LYS A 941 -38.13 -14.21 10.96
N LEU A 942 -36.86 -14.26 11.37
CA LEU A 942 -35.75 -13.57 10.70
C LEU A 942 -34.74 -14.53 10.08
N PHE A 943 -34.58 -15.73 10.64
CA PHE A 943 -33.53 -16.68 10.25
C PHE A 943 -34.10 -17.99 9.68
N LYS A 944 -33.50 -18.47 8.59
CA LYS A 944 -33.77 -19.78 7.99
C LYS A 944 -32.63 -20.74 8.26
N ASN A 945 -32.94 -22.04 8.35
CA ASN A 945 -31.95 -23.11 8.57
C ASN A 945 -31.18 -23.01 9.90
N LEU A 946 -31.90 -22.70 10.98
CA LEU A 946 -31.30 -22.56 12.32
C LEU A 946 -30.51 -23.82 12.72
N PRO A 947 -29.22 -23.69 13.07
CA PRO A 947 -28.43 -24.80 13.59
C PRO A 947 -28.97 -25.25 14.95
N ASN A 948 -29.01 -26.57 15.17
CA ASN A 948 -29.45 -27.16 16.44
C ASN A 948 -28.21 -27.52 17.28
N LEU A 949 -27.54 -26.50 17.81
CA LEU A 949 -26.38 -26.65 18.68
C LEU A 949 -26.73 -26.21 20.12
N PRO A 950 -26.23 -26.91 21.15
CA PRO A 950 -26.61 -26.64 22.54
C PRO A 950 -26.00 -25.32 23.05
N LEU A 951 -26.79 -24.58 23.83
CA LEU A 951 -26.41 -23.35 24.53
C LEU A 951 -26.70 -23.46 26.02
N GLU A 952 -25.76 -23.04 26.85
CA GLU A 952 -25.92 -22.92 28.29
C GLU A 952 -25.61 -21.51 28.79
N VAL A 953 -26.15 -21.16 29.96
CA VAL A 953 -25.84 -19.91 30.67
C VAL A 953 -25.20 -20.26 32.00
N ARG A 954 -23.98 -19.77 32.25
CA ARG A 954 -23.18 -20.10 33.43
C ARG A 954 -22.59 -18.84 34.09
N PRO A 955 -22.23 -18.87 35.38
CA PRO A 955 -21.45 -17.81 35.99
C PRO A 955 -20.01 -17.82 35.46
N SER A 956 -19.42 -16.64 35.23
CA SER A 956 -18.00 -16.51 34.89
C SER A 956 -17.09 -17.03 36.02
N LEU A 957 -15.98 -17.68 35.68
CA LEU A 957 -14.96 -18.11 36.64
C LEU A 957 -14.01 -16.98 37.07
N THR A 958 -13.96 -15.88 36.33
CA THR A 958 -13.09 -14.74 36.63
C THR A 958 -13.83 -13.41 36.57
N ASP A 959 -13.44 -12.47 37.44
CA ASP A 959 -13.96 -11.09 37.42
C ASP A 959 -13.42 -10.35 36.18
N GLY A 960 -14.26 -10.21 35.14
CA GLY A 960 -13.89 -9.79 33.78
C GLY A 960 -14.96 -8.91 33.11
N PRO A 961 -15.16 -8.97 31.78
CA PRO A 961 -16.23 -8.21 31.10
C PRO A 961 -17.63 -8.61 31.61
N GLY A 962 -18.67 -7.84 31.29
CA GLY A 962 -20.04 -8.06 31.78
C GLY A 962 -20.67 -9.39 31.32
N GLY A 963 -20.27 -9.87 30.15
CA GLY A 963 -20.61 -11.17 29.57
C GLY A 963 -19.48 -11.67 28.68
N MET A 964 -19.47 -12.97 28.39
CA MET A 964 -18.56 -13.57 27.42
C MET A 964 -19.19 -14.83 26.83
N TYR A 965 -19.11 -14.99 25.51
CA TYR A 965 -19.50 -16.21 24.83
C TYR A 965 -18.32 -17.15 24.56
N GLN A 966 -18.52 -18.42 24.88
CA GLN A 966 -17.65 -19.54 24.54
C GLN A 966 -18.30 -20.37 23.42
N GLN A 967 -17.55 -20.59 22.34
CA GLN A 967 -17.98 -21.40 21.21
C GLN A 967 -18.25 -22.87 21.57
N VAL A 968 -19.33 -23.42 21.01
CA VAL A 968 -19.66 -24.85 20.98
C VAL A 968 -18.58 -25.66 20.24
N SER A 969 -18.27 -26.87 20.68
CA SER A 969 -17.32 -27.72 19.93
C SER A 969 -17.90 -28.14 18.58
N PRO A 970 -17.06 -28.33 17.53
CA PRO A 970 -17.55 -28.72 16.20
C PRO A 970 -18.34 -30.04 16.18
N ASP A 971 -18.03 -30.97 17.09
CA ASP A 971 -18.70 -32.26 17.26
C ASP A 971 -19.92 -32.22 18.21
N GLY A 972 -20.19 -31.06 18.83
CA GLY A 972 -21.27 -30.86 19.79
C GLY A 972 -21.05 -31.52 21.16
N SER A 973 -19.87 -32.08 21.43
CA SER A 973 -19.52 -32.69 22.73
C SER A 973 -19.47 -31.67 23.87
N ARG A 974 -19.11 -30.41 23.59
CA ARG A 974 -19.12 -29.28 24.52
C ARG A 974 -20.12 -28.22 24.05
N PRO A 975 -21.07 -27.78 24.89
CA PRO A 975 -22.05 -26.77 24.52
C PRO A 975 -21.40 -25.40 24.34
N GLY A 976 -22.07 -24.53 23.57
CA GLY A 976 -21.78 -23.10 23.61
C GLY A 976 -22.21 -22.56 24.97
N ILE A 977 -21.44 -21.64 25.54
CA ILE A 977 -21.71 -21.14 26.89
C ILE A 977 -21.71 -19.62 26.87
N PHE A 978 -22.80 -19.02 27.32
CA PHE A 978 -22.81 -17.62 27.72
C PHE A 978 -22.43 -17.52 29.20
N TYR A 979 -21.24 -16.99 29.48
CA TYR A 979 -20.79 -16.67 30.82
C TYR A 979 -21.25 -15.28 31.24
N ALA A 980 -22.14 -15.21 32.23
CA ALA A 980 -22.55 -13.95 32.85
C ALA A 980 -21.58 -13.60 33.98
N ASN A 981 -21.08 -12.36 34.03
CA ASN A 981 -20.24 -11.92 35.15
C ASN A 981 -21.11 -11.57 36.36
N LEU A 982 -20.95 -12.34 37.44
CA LEU A 982 -21.73 -12.21 38.67
C LEU A 982 -20.88 -11.80 39.88
N PHE A 983 -19.67 -11.27 39.67
CA PHE A 983 -18.79 -10.82 40.77
C PHE A 983 -19.30 -9.54 41.44
N HIS A 984 -20.05 -8.70 40.70
CA HIS A 984 -20.66 -7.45 41.18
C HIS A 984 -22.16 -7.40 40.81
N PRO A 985 -23.00 -8.26 41.40
CA PRO A 985 -24.42 -8.40 41.00
C PRO A 985 -25.24 -7.13 41.31
N ASP A 986 -24.80 -6.33 42.29
CA ASP A 986 -25.36 -5.03 42.67
C ASP A 986 -25.07 -3.92 41.66
N GLU A 987 -24.15 -4.16 40.72
CA GLU A 987 -23.83 -3.24 39.61
C GLU A 987 -24.44 -3.65 38.27
N SER A 988 -25.29 -4.68 38.25
CA SER A 988 -25.83 -5.31 37.04
C SER A 988 -27.33 -5.02 36.84
N PRO A 989 -27.71 -3.87 36.28
CA PRO A 989 -29.11 -3.53 36.08
C PRO A 989 -29.77 -4.35 34.96
N THR A 990 -30.94 -4.90 35.26
CA THR A 990 -31.76 -5.76 34.38
C THR A 990 -32.12 -5.14 33.03
N PHE A 991 -32.13 -3.81 32.90
CA PHE A 991 -32.44 -3.15 31.62
C PHE A 991 -31.37 -3.39 30.54
N ASN A 992 -30.17 -3.87 30.89
CA ASN A 992 -29.13 -4.27 29.94
C ASN A 992 -29.18 -5.76 29.58
N PHE A 993 -29.99 -6.58 30.25
CA PHE A 993 -29.90 -8.04 30.12
C PHE A 993 -30.37 -8.54 28.76
N VAL A 994 -31.40 -7.91 28.19
CA VAL A 994 -31.91 -8.27 26.86
C VAL A 994 -30.85 -8.03 25.81
N ASP A 995 -30.16 -6.90 25.90
CA ASP A 995 -29.12 -6.49 24.96
C ASP A 995 -27.93 -7.46 24.99
N LEU A 996 -27.39 -7.70 26.19
CA LEU A 996 -26.28 -8.64 26.37
C LEU A 996 -26.66 -10.08 25.98
N ALA A 997 -27.90 -10.50 26.21
CA ALA A 997 -28.40 -11.80 25.75
C ALA A 997 -28.51 -11.89 24.22
N LEU A 998 -28.88 -10.80 23.54
CA LEU A 998 -28.89 -10.73 22.09
C LEU A 998 -27.46 -10.83 21.53
N HIS A 999 -26.51 -10.15 22.18
CA HIS A 999 -25.10 -10.08 21.81
C HIS A 999 -24.37 -11.43 21.97
N GLU A 1000 -24.36 -11.99 23.18
CA GLU A 1000 -23.55 -13.17 23.53
C GLU A 1000 -24.22 -14.49 23.10
N ALA A 1001 -25.56 -14.52 23.10
CA ALA A 1001 -26.33 -15.72 22.78
C ALA A 1001 -27.05 -15.61 21.43
N LEU A 1002 -28.36 -15.34 21.45
CA LEU A 1002 -29.22 -15.46 20.29
C LEU A 1002 -29.76 -14.06 19.94
N PRO A 1003 -29.64 -13.56 18.69
CA PRO A 1003 -29.01 -14.14 17.50
C PRO A 1003 -27.52 -13.76 17.30
N GLY A 1004 -26.83 -13.26 18.33
CA GLY A 1004 -25.44 -12.82 18.26
C GLY A 1004 -24.41 -13.96 18.17
N HIS A 1005 -23.38 -13.95 19.02
CA HIS A 1005 -22.21 -14.83 18.90
C HIS A 1005 -22.57 -16.31 18.86
N HIS A 1006 -23.47 -16.79 19.73
CA HIS A 1006 -23.85 -18.21 19.71
C HIS A 1006 -24.44 -18.62 18.36
N LEU A 1007 -25.41 -17.87 17.84
CA LEU A 1007 -26.04 -18.24 16.58
C LEU A 1007 -25.06 -18.10 15.39
N GLN A 1008 -24.28 -17.02 15.34
CA GLN A 1008 -23.27 -16.78 14.30
C GLN A 1008 -22.26 -17.91 14.21
N LEU A 1009 -21.62 -18.22 15.34
CA LEU A 1009 -20.56 -19.23 15.40
C LEU A 1009 -21.14 -20.65 15.25
N SER A 1010 -22.41 -20.86 15.63
CA SER A 1010 -23.12 -22.11 15.33
C SER A 1010 -23.35 -22.32 13.84
N TYR A 1011 -23.69 -21.26 13.08
CA TYR A 1011 -23.78 -21.35 11.62
C TYR A 1011 -22.42 -21.67 10.99
N GLN A 1012 -21.34 -21.07 11.49
CA GLN A 1012 -19.98 -21.37 11.03
C GLN A 1012 -19.59 -22.82 11.33
N GLY A 1013 -19.88 -23.31 12.54
CA GLY A 1013 -19.53 -24.67 12.97
C GLY A 1013 -20.23 -25.77 12.16
N VAL A 1014 -21.48 -25.55 11.71
CA VAL A 1014 -22.19 -26.52 10.85
C VAL A 1014 -21.91 -26.33 9.36
N ALA A 1015 -21.21 -25.26 8.97
CA ALA A 1015 -20.92 -24.97 7.57
C ALA A 1015 -19.82 -25.89 7.03
N LYS A 1016 -20.02 -26.41 5.81
CA LYS A 1016 -19.00 -27.18 5.08
C LYS A 1016 -17.99 -26.25 4.40
N ILE A 1017 -17.22 -25.53 5.21
CA ILE A 1017 -16.15 -24.60 4.79
C ILE A 1017 -14.79 -25.06 5.36
N PRO A 1018 -13.66 -24.63 4.79
CA PRO A 1018 -12.32 -24.97 5.29
C PRO A 1018 -12.11 -24.62 6.78
N LEU A 1019 -11.33 -25.43 7.49
CA LEU A 1019 -11.13 -25.30 8.95
C LEU A 1019 -10.62 -23.91 9.35
N PHE A 1020 -9.64 -23.35 8.63
CA PHE A 1020 -9.13 -22.00 8.89
C PHE A 1020 -10.20 -20.89 8.85
N ARG A 1021 -11.37 -21.14 8.21
CA ARG A 1021 -12.51 -20.21 8.17
C ARG A 1021 -13.53 -20.41 9.29
N THR A 1022 -13.47 -21.54 9.99
CA THR A 1022 -14.39 -21.89 11.10
C THR A 1022 -13.83 -21.53 12.48
N THR A 1023 -12.59 -21.05 12.53
CA THR A 1023 -11.83 -20.87 13.76
C THR A 1023 -11.20 -19.49 13.75
N SER A 1024 -11.33 -18.74 14.84
CA SER A 1024 -10.46 -17.59 15.14
C SER A 1024 -9.24 -18.13 15.87
N VAL A 1025 -8.08 -18.13 15.20
CA VAL A 1025 -7.00 -19.08 15.53
C VAL A 1025 -5.83 -18.48 16.29
N ASP A 1026 -5.76 -17.17 16.44
CA ASP A 1026 -4.60 -16.50 17.03
C ASP A 1026 -5.00 -15.54 18.14
N TRP A 1027 -4.21 -15.57 19.22
CA TRP A 1027 -4.47 -14.84 20.44
C TRP A 1027 -4.22 -13.34 20.26
N THR A 1028 -5.13 -12.53 20.81
CA THR A 1028 -5.31 -11.10 20.53
C THR A 1028 -4.17 -10.17 20.96
N TYR A 1029 -3.19 -10.64 21.75
CA TYR A 1029 -2.07 -9.81 22.22
C TYR A 1029 -0.93 -9.59 21.21
N MET A 1030 -0.92 -10.32 20.09
CA MET A 1030 0.17 -10.22 19.11
C MET A 1030 -0.14 -9.31 17.92
N VAL A 1031 -1.28 -8.62 17.92
CA VAL A 1031 -1.76 -7.80 16.79
C VAL A 1031 -0.77 -6.68 16.46
N PRO A 1032 -0.42 -6.46 15.17
CA PRO A 1032 -0.97 -7.10 13.98
C PRO A 1032 -0.19 -8.35 13.51
N THR A 1033 0.74 -8.87 14.31
CA THR A 1033 1.52 -10.11 14.06
C THR A 1033 0.76 -11.36 14.52
N ALA A 1034 -0.48 -11.48 14.06
CA ALA A 1034 -1.35 -12.64 14.32
C ALA A 1034 -2.21 -12.90 13.08
N PHE A 1035 -2.73 -14.12 12.91
CA PHE A 1035 -3.71 -14.39 11.85
C PHE A 1035 -5.03 -13.66 12.11
N PRO A 1036 -5.65 -13.01 11.10
CA PRO A 1036 -6.83 -12.19 11.30
C PRO A 1036 -8.00 -13.00 11.88
N SER A 1037 -8.64 -12.46 12.91
CA SER A 1037 -9.88 -12.99 13.48
C SER A 1037 -11.14 -12.33 12.91
N TYR A 1038 -10.98 -11.36 12.00
CA TYR A 1038 -12.06 -10.56 11.40
C TYR A 1038 -12.96 -9.92 12.48
N THR A 1039 -12.35 -9.25 13.46
CA THR A 1039 -13.03 -8.68 14.64
C THR A 1039 -14.24 -7.82 14.25
N ALA A 1040 -14.11 -6.94 13.26
CA ALA A 1040 -15.22 -6.08 12.84
C ALA A 1040 -16.43 -6.87 12.28
N TYR A 1041 -16.22 -8.05 11.71
CA TYR A 1041 -17.32 -8.92 11.26
C TYR A 1041 -17.98 -9.66 12.44
N VAL A 1042 -17.18 -10.14 13.40
CA VAL A 1042 -17.68 -10.88 14.57
C VAL A 1042 -18.43 -9.95 15.54
N GLU A 1043 -17.78 -8.88 15.98
CA GLU A 1043 -18.37 -7.89 16.90
C GLU A 1043 -19.47 -7.08 16.23
N GLY A 1044 -19.28 -6.71 14.95
CA GLY A 1044 -20.28 -5.99 14.17
C GLY A 1044 -21.55 -6.81 13.97
N TRP A 1045 -21.45 -8.15 13.84
CA TRP A 1045 -22.63 -9.02 13.81
C TRP A 1045 -23.38 -9.02 15.13
N ALA A 1046 -22.68 -9.16 16.27
CA ALA A 1046 -23.32 -9.17 17.58
C ALA A 1046 -24.03 -7.83 17.87
N LEU A 1047 -23.40 -6.69 17.56
CA LEU A 1047 -24.05 -5.37 17.65
C LEU A 1047 -25.24 -5.22 16.68
N TYR A 1048 -25.16 -5.78 15.47
CA TYR A 1048 -26.31 -5.81 14.57
C TYR A 1048 -27.44 -6.69 15.13
N ALA A 1049 -27.12 -7.82 15.75
CA ALA A 1049 -28.08 -8.74 16.35
C ALA A 1049 -28.88 -8.10 17.50
N GLU A 1050 -28.29 -7.18 18.26
CA GLU A 1050 -28.99 -6.36 19.26
C GLU A 1050 -30.15 -5.57 18.63
N SER A 1051 -29.92 -4.95 17.48
CA SER A 1051 -30.95 -4.18 16.76
C SER A 1051 -32.11 -5.05 16.27
N LEU A 1052 -31.85 -6.33 15.96
CA LEU A 1052 -32.89 -7.29 15.55
C LEU A 1052 -33.86 -7.62 16.68
N GLY A 1053 -33.52 -7.30 17.93
CA GLY A 1053 -34.44 -7.41 19.05
C GLY A 1053 -35.72 -6.58 18.85
N GLU A 1054 -35.62 -5.41 18.20
CA GLU A 1054 -36.80 -4.59 17.89
C GLU A 1054 -37.71 -5.29 16.86
N GLU A 1055 -37.12 -5.86 15.82
CA GLU A 1055 -37.85 -6.60 14.77
C GLU A 1055 -38.49 -7.89 15.29
N MET A 1056 -37.80 -8.59 16.20
CA MET A 1056 -38.34 -9.75 16.91
C MET A 1056 -39.43 -9.37 17.92
N GLY A 1057 -39.50 -8.08 18.30
CA GLY A 1057 -40.44 -7.56 19.28
C GLY A 1057 -40.11 -8.00 20.71
N VAL A 1058 -38.84 -8.28 21.02
CA VAL A 1058 -38.41 -8.68 22.37
C VAL A 1058 -38.40 -7.49 23.33
N PHE A 1059 -38.24 -6.28 22.79
CA PHE A 1059 -38.44 -5.02 23.50
C PHE A 1059 -39.94 -4.63 23.51
N LYS A 1060 -40.81 -5.45 24.12
CA LYS A 1060 -42.23 -5.11 24.25
C LYS A 1060 -42.57 -4.45 25.60
N ASN A 1061 -43.26 -3.32 25.48
CA ASN A 1061 -43.83 -2.50 26.55
C ASN A 1061 -45.14 -3.11 27.08
N ASP A 1062 -45.17 -3.56 28.33
CA ASP A 1062 -46.41 -3.79 29.10
C ASP A 1062 -47.06 -2.46 29.56
N TYR A 1063 -47.31 -1.57 28.61
CA TYR A 1063 -48.25 -0.47 28.80
C TYR A 1063 -49.19 -0.38 27.61
N GLU A 1064 -50.16 -1.29 27.56
CA GLU A 1064 -51.35 -1.10 26.75
C GLU A 1064 -52.15 0.09 27.30
N ARG A 1065 -52.11 1.23 26.58
CA ARG A 1065 -53.07 2.32 26.72
C ARG A 1065 -53.62 2.68 25.33
N PHE A 1066 -54.91 3.04 25.32
CA PHE A 1066 -55.72 3.41 24.16
C PHE A 1066 -54.94 4.18 23.09
N ARG A 1067 -54.79 3.58 21.90
CA ARG A 1067 -54.20 4.21 20.72
C ARG A 1067 -55.31 4.77 19.84
N SER A 1068 -55.10 5.96 19.28
CA SER A 1068 -55.96 6.51 18.23
C SER A 1068 -55.99 5.58 17.02
N GLY A 1069 -57.19 5.31 16.48
CA GLY A 1069 -57.39 4.46 15.28
C GLY A 1069 -57.66 2.97 15.54
N TYR A 1070 -57.72 2.51 16.80
CA TYR A 1070 -58.08 1.13 17.16
C TYR A 1070 -59.44 1.12 17.88
N SER A 1071 -60.43 0.39 17.36
CA SER A 1071 -61.78 0.33 17.97
C SER A 1071 -61.84 -0.73 19.08
N CYS A 1072 -62.80 -0.58 20.01
CA CYS A 1072 -63.13 -1.59 21.02
C CYS A 1072 -63.42 -2.98 20.41
N THR A 1073 -63.70 -3.05 19.11
CA THR A 1073 -63.96 -4.29 18.37
C THR A 1073 -62.71 -5.17 18.29
N THR A 1074 -61.52 -4.59 18.13
CA THR A 1074 -60.26 -5.36 18.11
C THR A 1074 -59.96 -5.96 19.48
N GLN A 1075 -60.21 -5.20 20.56
CA GLN A 1075 -60.06 -5.72 21.92
C GLN A 1075 -61.06 -6.84 22.21
N LEU A 1076 -62.31 -6.70 21.74
CA LEU A 1076 -63.31 -7.76 21.87
C LEU A 1076 -62.89 -9.03 21.14
N LEU A 1077 -62.31 -8.91 19.94
CA LEU A 1077 -61.80 -10.03 19.15
C LEU A 1077 -60.65 -10.75 19.87
N VAL A 1078 -59.68 -9.99 20.41
CA VAL A 1078 -58.56 -10.57 21.16
C VAL A 1078 -59.04 -11.24 22.45
N THR A 1079 -59.90 -10.59 23.22
CA THR A 1079 -60.48 -11.21 24.43
C THR A 1079 -61.32 -12.44 24.09
N THR A 1080 -62.03 -12.45 22.96
CA THR A 1080 -62.79 -13.63 22.50
C THR A 1080 -61.86 -14.77 22.09
N GLU A 1081 -60.76 -14.46 21.40
CA GLU A 1081 -59.73 -15.43 21.03
C GLU A 1081 -59.07 -16.05 22.27
N ASP A 1082 -58.74 -15.25 23.27
CA ASP A 1082 -58.12 -15.72 24.52
C ASP A 1082 -59.08 -16.58 25.35
N LEU A 1083 -60.37 -16.21 25.39
CA LEU A 1083 -61.44 -17.03 25.96
C LEU A 1083 -61.52 -18.40 25.29
N LEU A 1084 -61.56 -18.42 23.96
CA LEU A 1084 -61.66 -19.66 23.18
C LEU A 1084 -60.44 -20.56 23.40
N LYS A 1085 -59.23 -19.99 23.38
CA LYS A 1085 -57.98 -20.73 23.66
C LYS A 1085 -57.92 -21.29 25.07
N SER A 1086 -58.39 -20.53 26.06
CA SER A 1086 -58.44 -20.99 27.46
C SER A 1086 -59.42 -22.15 27.64
N PHE A 1087 -60.57 -22.09 26.95
CA PHE A 1087 -61.55 -23.19 26.87
C PHE A 1087 -60.95 -24.44 26.20
N ASP A 1088 -60.31 -24.28 25.05
CA ASP A 1088 -59.67 -25.39 24.31
C ASP A 1088 -58.55 -26.05 25.13
N SER A 1089 -57.92 -25.29 26.02
CA SER A 1089 -56.81 -25.75 26.88
C SER A 1089 -57.27 -26.34 28.22
N GLY A 1090 -58.58 -26.42 28.48
CA GLY A 1090 -59.14 -26.97 29.72
C GLY A 1090 -58.84 -26.13 30.97
N ILE A 1091 -58.48 -24.85 30.80
CA ILE A 1091 -58.14 -23.94 31.88
C ILE A 1091 -59.44 -23.36 32.44
N GLN A 1092 -59.65 -23.48 33.76
CA GLN A 1092 -60.78 -22.83 34.44
C GLN A 1092 -60.62 -21.31 34.36
N LEU A 1093 -61.58 -20.64 33.73
CA LEU A 1093 -61.54 -19.21 33.50
C LEU A 1093 -62.76 -18.53 34.14
N ASP A 1094 -62.48 -17.59 35.04
CA ASP A 1094 -63.48 -16.76 35.69
C ASP A 1094 -63.53 -15.39 34.99
N MET A 1095 -64.67 -15.04 34.40
CA MET A 1095 -64.86 -13.76 33.71
C MET A 1095 -65.87 -12.88 34.44
N ALA A 1096 -65.44 -11.69 34.84
CA ALA A 1096 -66.31 -10.65 35.41
C ALA A 1096 -66.46 -9.50 34.40
N ILE A 1097 -67.65 -9.40 33.79
CA ILE A 1097 -67.97 -8.30 32.86
C ILE A 1097 -68.73 -7.23 33.64
N LEU A 1098 -68.10 -6.07 33.82
CA LEU A 1098 -68.66 -4.96 34.59
C LEU A 1098 -69.01 -3.81 33.63
N ASP A 1099 -70.30 -3.61 33.37
CA ASP A 1099 -70.78 -2.46 32.61
C ASP A 1099 -70.97 -1.26 33.55
N PHE A 1100 -69.99 -0.35 33.56
CA PHE A 1100 -70.08 0.91 34.29
C PHE A 1100 -70.57 2.02 33.37
N SER A 1101 -71.85 2.01 33.01
CA SER A 1101 -72.44 3.16 32.31
C SER A 1101 -72.55 4.37 33.26
N LYS A 1102 -71.74 5.43 33.03
CA LYS A 1102 -71.75 6.76 33.67
C LYS A 1102 -71.69 6.86 35.21
N ALA A 1103 -71.64 5.75 35.94
CA ALA A 1103 -71.85 5.75 37.39
C ALA A 1103 -70.63 5.36 38.23
N PHE A 1104 -69.45 5.10 37.64
CA PHE A 1104 -68.25 4.61 38.37
C PHE A 1104 -67.93 5.46 39.61
N ASP A 1105 -68.00 6.80 39.48
CA ASP A 1105 -67.73 7.73 40.58
C ASP A 1105 -68.94 8.01 41.51
N THR A 1106 -70.12 7.48 41.17
CA THR A 1106 -71.38 7.70 41.92
C THR A 1106 -71.87 6.46 42.67
N VAL A 1107 -71.33 5.28 42.37
CA VAL A 1107 -71.68 4.03 43.06
C VAL A 1107 -70.84 3.91 44.35
N PRO A 1108 -71.46 3.69 45.53
CA PRO A 1108 -70.69 3.46 46.76
C PRO A 1108 -69.94 2.13 46.68
N HIS A 1109 -68.63 2.17 46.41
CA HIS A 1109 -67.80 0.98 46.15
C HIS A 1109 -67.83 -0.01 47.30
N ASP A 1110 -67.79 0.47 48.55
CA ASP A 1110 -67.87 -0.41 49.74
C ASP A 1110 -69.19 -1.20 49.80
N LYS A 1111 -70.32 -0.58 49.39
CA LYS A 1111 -71.62 -1.27 49.34
C LYS A 1111 -71.70 -2.24 48.17
N LEU A 1112 -71.08 -1.91 47.04
CA LEU A 1112 -70.98 -2.81 45.89
C LEU A 1112 -70.17 -4.06 46.26
N LEU A 1113 -69.00 -3.90 46.88
CA LEU A 1113 -68.14 -5.01 47.32
C LEU A 1113 -68.81 -5.88 48.37
N ALA A 1114 -69.54 -5.29 49.32
CA ALA A 1114 -70.34 -6.03 50.29
C ALA A 1114 -71.47 -6.82 49.63
N LYS A 1115 -72.12 -6.24 48.60
CA LYS A 1115 -73.17 -6.91 47.84
C LYS A 1115 -72.61 -8.06 46.99
N LEU A 1116 -71.47 -7.88 46.33
CA LEU A 1116 -70.78 -8.93 45.57
C LEU A 1116 -70.37 -10.09 46.48
N ASN A 1117 -69.89 -9.80 47.69
CA ASN A 1117 -69.64 -10.82 48.72
C ASN A 1117 -70.90 -11.64 49.04
N SER A 1118 -72.05 -10.98 49.21
CA SER A 1118 -73.32 -11.67 49.47
C SER A 1118 -73.83 -12.57 48.33
N PHE A 1119 -73.30 -12.39 47.11
CA PHE A 1119 -73.58 -13.26 45.96
C PHE A 1119 -72.53 -14.36 45.74
N GLY A 1120 -71.60 -14.53 46.69
CA GLY A 1120 -70.57 -15.57 46.65
C GLY A 1120 -69.27 -15.15 45.96
N ILE A 1121 -69.12 -13.88 45.60
CA ILE A 1121 -67.84 -13.33 45.11
C ILE A 1121 -67.07 -12.81 46.33
N ASP A 1122 -66.31 -13.71 46.97
CA ASP A 1122 -65.55 -13.45 48.20
C ASP A 1122 -64.04 -13.72 48.01
N GLY A 1123 -63.29 -13.85 49.11
CA GLY A 1123 -61.87 -14.21 49.06
C GLY A 1123 -60.97 -13.25 48.28
N ASN A 1124 -60.01 -13.82 47.52
CA ASN A 1124 -59.00 -13.04 46.78
C ASN A 1124 -59.61 -12.26 45.61
N LEU A 1125 -60.68 -12.77 45.00
CA LEU A 1125 -61.34 -12.09 43.89
C LEU A 1125 -62.05 -10.82 44.36
N ASN A 1126 -62.73 -10.86 45.51
CA ASN A 1126 -63.34 -9.66 46.08
C ASN A 1126 -62.27 -8.66 46.58
N LYS A 1127 -61.14 -9.13 47.12
CA LYS A 1127 -60.00 -8.25 47.45
C LYS A 1127 -59.40 -7.59 46.21
N TRP A 1128 -59.31 -8.34 45.10
CA TRP A 1128 -58.82 -7.83 43.84
C TRP A 1128 -59.77 -6.77 43.25
N LEU A 1129 -61.08 -7.04 43.26
CA LEU A 1129 -62.10 -6.05 42.86
C LEU A 1129 -62.09 -4.82 43.77
N ALA A 1130 -61.89 -5.00 45.08
CA ALA A 1130 -61.77 -3.90 46.04
C ALA A 1130 -60.54 -3.03 45.75
N ALA A 1131 -59.38 -3.65 45.47
CA ALA A 1131 -58.16 -2.95 45.08
C ALA A 1131 -58.29 -2.25 43.73
N PHE A 1132 -59.05 -2.84 42.79
CA PHE A 1132 -59.33 -2.21 41.51
C PHE A 1132 -60.21 -0.96 41.67
N LEU A 1133 -61.25 -1.00 42.52
CA LEU A 1133 -62.17 0.12 42.71
C LEU A 1133 -61.61 1.25 43.59
N GLN A 1134 -60.75 0.95 44.57
CA GLN A 1134 -60.21 1.96 45.49
C GLN A 1134 -59.30 2.99 44.81
N LYS A 1135 -59.46 4.27 45.21
CA LYS A 1135 -58.64 5.43 44.78
C LYS A 1135 -58.63 5.70 43.28
N ARG A 1136 -59.66 5.25 42.54
CA ARG A 1136 -59.82 5.53 41.11
C ARG A 1136 -61.02 6.42 40.86
N SER A 1137 -60.94 7.24 39.83
CA SER A 1137 -62.07 7.97 39.27
C SER A 1137 -62.13 7.82 37.75
N MET A 1138 -63.31 8.01 37.16
CA MET A 1138 -63.51 7.88 35.72
C MET A 1138 -63.75 9.26 35.08
N ARG A 1139 -62.86 9.67 34.16
CA ARG A 1139 -63.06 10.89 33.35
C ARG A 1139 -63.18 10.54 31.87
N VAL A 1140 -63.99 11.31 31.15
CA VAL A 1140 -64.02 11.33 29.69
C VAL A 1140 -63.47 12.67 29.24
N VAL A 1141 -62.49 12.64 28.33
CA VAL A 1141 -61.83 13.82 27.77
C VAL A 1141 -62.00 13.78 26.26
N VAL A 1142 -62.53 14.86 25.69
CA VAL A 1142 -62.64 15.06 24.25
C VAL A 1142 -62.00 16.39 23.94
N GLU A 1143 -60.98 16.40 23.07
CA GLU A 1143 -60.28 17.62 22.64
C GLU A 1143 -59.85 18.52 23.81
N GLU A 1144 -59.26 17.91 24.84
CA GLU A 1144 -58.71 18.56 26.05
C GLU A 1144 -59.75 19.12 27.05
N ILE A 1145 -61.05 19.02 26.77
CA ILE A 1145 -62.11 19.43 27.71
C ILE A 1145 -62.46 18.27 28.65
N ASN A 1146 -62.37 18.52 29.97
CA ASN A 1146 -62.69 17.55 31.03
C ASN A 1146 -64.15 17.69 31.50
N ASN A 1147 -64.88 16.59 31.64
CA ASN A 1147 -66.13 16.59 32.40
C ASN A 1147 -65.86 16.26 33.88
N THR A 1148 -65.49 17.27 34.67
CA THR A 1148 -65.48 17.19 36.14
C THR A 1148 -66.51 18.16 36.69
N LYS A 1149 -67.33 17.72 37.66
CA LYS A 1149 -68.39 18.48 38.33
C LYS A 1149 -67.86 19.70 39.11
N ASP A 1150 -67.44 20.73 38.42
CA ASP A 1150 -67.37 22.06 39.02
C ASP A 1150 -68.32 22.98 38.23
N HIS A 1151 -69.43 23.33 38.86
CA HIS A 1151 -70.54 24.06 38.22
C HIS A 1151 -70.16 25.53 37.91
N GLN A 1152 -69.04 26.02 38.45
CA GLN A 1152 -68.61 27.41 38.32
C GLN A 1152 -67.78 27.67 37.06
N THR A 1153 -66.87 26.77 36.69
CA THR A 1153 -66.07 26.87 35.45
C THR A 1153 -66.89 26.57 34.20
N LEU A 1154 -67.93 25.74 34.29
CA LEU A 1154 -68.80 25.43 33.16
C LEU A 1154 -69.58 26.66 32.62
N GLN A 1155 -69.93 27.64 33.47
CA GLN A 1155 -70.63 28.85 33.00
C GLN A 1155 -69.71 29.87 32.33
N GLU A 1156 -68.43 29.90 32.70
CA GLU A 1156 -67.43 30.75 32.07
C GLU A 1156 -67.03 30.19 30.70
N ASP A 1157 -66.85 28.87 30.60
CA ASP A 1157 -66.55 28.17 29.35
C ASP A 1157 -67.75 28.16 28.38
N LEU A 1158 -68.99 28.04 28.89
CA LEU A 1158 -70.20 28.15 28.05
C LEU A 1158 -70.43 29.58 27.52
N LYS A 1159 -70.05 30.63 28.27
CA LYS A 1159 -70.06 32.01 27.76
C LYS A 1159 -69.01 32.24 26.67
N ALA A 1160 -67.83 31.62 26.80
CA ALA A 1160 -66.78 31.69 25.78
C ALA A 1160 -67.21 30.98 24.48
N LEU A 1161 -67.97 29.88 24.59
CA LEU A 1161 -68.53 29.14 23.46
C LEU A 1161 -69.74 29.85 22.80
N GLU A 1162 -70.59 30.57 23.55
CA GLU A 1162 -71.68 31.40 22.98
C GLU A 1162 -71.14 32.63 22.20
N VAL A 1163 -70.02 33.22 22.63
CA VAL A 1163 -69.34 34.31 21.89
C VAL A 1163 -68.67 33.81 20.61
N TRP A 1164 -68.21 32.56 20.60
CA TRP A 1164 -67.61 31.93 19.42
C TRP A 1164 -68.67 31.54 18.37
N ALA A 1165 -69.86 31.10 18.79
CA ALA A 1165 -70.96 30.72 17.89
C ALA A 1165 -71.70 31.90 17.22
N LEU A 1166 -71.54 33.13 17.72
CA LEU A 1166 -72.15 34.35 17.14
C LEU A 1166 -71.28 35.07 16.10
N ASN A 1167 -70.01 34.68 15.92
CA ASN A 1167 -69.06 35.33 15.00
C ASN A 1167 -68.57 34.39 13.89
N TRP A 1168 -69.36 33.39 13.51
CA TRP A 1168 -69.17 32.60 12.29
C TRP A 1168 -70.25 32.92 11.25
N GLU A 1169 -70.24 34.19 10.81
CA GLU A 1169 -70.13 34.59 9.40
C GLU A 1169 -68.90 35.51 9.26
#